data_AF-A0A832M6F2-F1
#
_entry.id   AF-A0A832M6F2-F1
#
_cell.length_a   1.000
_cell.length_b   1.000
_cell.length_c   1.000
_cell.angle_alpha   90.00
_cell.angle_beta   90.00
_cell.angle_gamma   90.00
#
_symmetry.space_group_name_H-M   'P 1'
#
loop_
_entity.id
_entity.type
_entity.pdbx_description
1 polymer ?
#
loop_
_entity_poly.entity_id
_entity_poly.type
_entity_poly.pdbx_seq_one_letter_code
_entity_poly.pdbx_strand_id
1 'polypeptide(L)'
;MAKIAFIGAGSVVFAKNLICDILQNPTLADSTICLMDIDPARLKVADILARKVVAQLGVKAQVESTLDLKKACTGARYVITMIQVGGYKPATVTDFEIPKKYGLRQTIADTLGVGGVFRALRTMPELVKVGRMLRDCGADAPLFLNYSNPMAMNMMAIDRACGVPSVGLCHSVQGTSQQLAHYAGLPYEDISYKVAGINHVAFFLEFKYRGQDAYPLLFKALENPRVFASDKVRFEMMRRLGYFVTESSEHFSEYCPWFIHHGAEVIERFGIPLDEYLRRCESIIATWKDTEKRMLADSKVSIGKSVEYGSQIINSMESGQPVVVYGNVPNRGLVTNLPEGCSVEVPCLVDKQGIQPTRIGDLPPQLAAMCRSNIAVQELAVEAFLTGKREHIYHAVMMDPHTSSQLALEQIWKMCDELIEAHQKDGFLPEFAPVRKNTGRSAASLARVHASFLDQTRDLANPEKVELLLVLENETPQRFKERLELEFDREACRCSTGARLAVDLAPGAVRKIPLVFTRRTQAAPLSVTVRSSSRNLLALAYHQPQRTLIHAGRGADAAPLRIEWSGNCVAEGVLELEPRHLMLRLRVADTDVSIQRKAFWQGSAIELFFAPAQGLSGSPVQIVGLPDPQSPDVITAQGRTVAGAQIKVKADKAGYDAALRLSYAAAGITPGTPFLFELQMRVNALGDAHGRIGQAWQGSRQPHVESSRFALVMPAARK
;
A
#
# COMPACT_ATOMS: atom_id res chain seq x y z
N MET A 1 9.99 -30.61 -22.62
CA MET A 1 9.74 -31.15 -21.26
C MET A 1 9.50 -29.97 -20.34
N ALA A 2 8.37 -29.95 -19.65
CA ALA A 2 8.02 -28.85 -18.76
C ALA A 2 8.72 -28.99 -17.41
N LYS A 3 9.35 -27.91 -16.92
CA LYS A 3 9.73 -27.78 -15.51
C LYS A 3 8.59 -27.10 -14.75
N ILE A 4 8.10 -27.76 -13.70
CA ILE A 4 6.99 -27.31 -12.85
C ILE A 4 7.55 -27.09 -11.45
N ALA A 5 7.60 -25.83 -11.01
CA ALA A 5 8.12 -25.45 -9.71
C ALA A 5 6.99 -25.32 -8.68
N PHE A 6 7.12 -25.99 -7.55
CA PHE A 6 6.21 -25.94 -6.41
C PHE A 6 6.82 -25.08 -5.32
N ILE A 7 6.26 -23.91 -5.06
CA ILE A 7 6.75 -22.97 -4.03
C ILE A 7 5.85 -23.10 -2.80
N GLY A 8 6.44 -23.49 -1.67
CA GLY A 8 5.70 -23.95 -0.49
C GLY A 8 5.45 -25.46 -0.48
N ALA A 9 6.34 -26.24 -1.11
CA ALA A 9 6.19 -27.69 -1.25
C ALA A 9 6.11 -28.45 0.09
N GLY A 10 6.47 -27.81 1.21
CA GLY A 10 6.27 -28.30 2.56
C GLY A 10 4.79 -28.47 2.93
N SER A 11 3.84 -27.98 2.13
CA SER A 11 2.44 -28.45 2.13
C SER A 11 2.34 -29.88 1.57
N VAL A 12 2.98 -30.82 2.26
CA VAL A 12 3.35 -32.16 1.78
C VAL A 12 2.17 -32.92 1.15
N VAL A 13 1.01 -32.93 1.80
CA VAL A 13 -0.18 -33.66 1.29
C VAL A 13 -0.68 -33.04 -0.02
N PHE A 14 -0.76 -31.71 -0.06
CA PHE A 14 -1.25 -30.97 -1.22
C PHE A 14 -0.28 -31.10 -2.40
N ALA A 15 1.02 -30.89 -2.15
CA ALA A 15 2.06 -31.09 -3.15
C ALA A 15 2.03 -32.51 -3.71
N LYS A 16 1.94 -33.55 -2.85
CA LYS A 16 1.85 -34.95 -3.28
C LYS A 16 0.64 -35.20 -4.19
N ASN A 17 -0.54 -34.67 -3.84
CA ASN A 17 -1.74 -34.88 -4.65
C ASN A 17 -1.62 -34.24 -6.04
N LEU A 18 -1.14 -32.99 -6.12
CA LEU A 18 -0.91 -32.32 -7.40
C LEU A 18 0.14 -33.03 -8.26
N ILE A 19 1.24 -33.50 -7.66
CA ILE A 19 2.26 -34.28 -8.36
C ILE A 19 1.66 -35.59 -8.90
N CYS A 20 0.85 -36.30 -8.11
CA CYS A 20 0.13 -37.47 -8.59
C CYS A 20 -0.74 -37.15 -9.80
N ASP A 21 -1.52 -36.07 -9.75
CA ASP A 21 -2.41 -35.72 -10.85
C ASP A 21 -1.65 -35.36 -12.12
N ILE A 22 -0.59 -34.55 -12.00
CA ILE A 22 0.26 -34.13 -13.10
C ILE A 22 0.88 -35.37 -13.76
N LEU A 23 1.55 -36.22 -13.00
CA LEU A 23 2.34 -37.33 -13.53
C LEU A 23 1.51 -38.52 -14.02
N GLN A 24 0.22 -38.59 -13.68
CA GLN A 24 -0.70 -39.56 -14.28
C GLN A 24 -1.10 -39.19 -15.72
N ASN A 25 -0.79 -37.98 -16.20
CA ASN A 25 -1.01 -37.58 -17.58
C ASN A 25 0.18 -37.98 -18.46
N PRO A 26 -0.01 -38.77 -19.54
CA PRO A 26 1.09 -39.23 -20.39
C PRO A 26 1.96 -38.11 -20.97
N THR A 27 1.36 -36.97 -21.31
CA THR A 27 2.07 -35.79 -21.85
C THR A 27 3.01 -35.12 -20.83
N LEU A 28 2.82 -35.40 -19.54
CA LEU A 28 3.58 -34.79 -18.44
C LEU A 28 4.48 -35.80 -17.71
N ALA A 29 4.47 -37.07 -18.12
CA ALA A 29 5.15 -38.18 -17.42
C ALA A 29 6.69 -38.06 -17.38
N ASP A 30 7.28 -37.20 -18.20
CA ASP A 30 8.72 -36.91 -18.25
C ASP A 30 9.09 -35.51 -17.72
N SER A 31 8.14 -34.81 -17.08
CA SER A 31 8.34 -33.46 -16.54
C SER A 31 9.38 -33.42 -15.43
N THR A 32 10.00 -32.25 -15.24
CA THR A 32 10.81 -31.97 -14.04
C THR A 32 9.93 -31.33 -12.97
N ILE A 33 9.79 -32.00 -11.83
CA ILE A 33 9.13 -31.49 -10.63
C ILE A 33 10.19 -30.86 -9.73
N CYS A 34 10.13 -29.54 -9.54
CA CYS A 34 11.06 -28.80 -8.70
C CYS A 34 10.35 -28.34 -7.42
N LEU A 35 10.74 -28.92 -6.28
CA LEU A 35 10.15 -28.62 -4.97
C LEU A 35 10.97 -27.54 -4.28
N MET A 36 10.29 -26.49 -3.81
CA MET A 36 10.92 -25.43 -3.03
C MET A 36 10.13 -25.12 -1.77
N ASP A 37 10.84 -25.06 -0.66
CA ASP A 37 10.33 -24.58 0.63
C ASP A 37 11.45 -23.88 1.39
N ILE A 38 11.10 -23.12 2.42
CA ILE A 38 12.07 -22.52 3.35
C ILE A 38 12.37 -23.45 4.53
N ASP A 39 11.49 -24.42 4.81
CA ASP A 39 11.67 -25.42 5.85
C ASP A 39 12.34 -26.68 5.27
N PRO A 40 13.62 -26.96 5.61
CA PRO A 40 14.34 -28.11 5.06
C PRO A 40 13.78 -29.45 5.53
N ALA A 41 13.15 -29.52 6.70
CA ALA A 41 12.57 -30.75 7.21
C ALA A 41 11.30 -31.11 6.42
N ARG A 42 10.39 -30.14 6.24
CA ARG A 42 9.18 -30.35 5.44
C ARG A 42 9.50 -30.60 3.97
N LEU A 43 10.49 -29.89 3.41
CA LEU A 43 10.95 -30.12 2.04
C LEU A 43 11.47 -31.54 1.83
N LYS A 44 12.23 -32.07 2.79
CA LYS A 44 12.74 -33.45 2.74
C LYS A 44 11.60 -34.48 2.66
N VAL A 45 10.53 -34.27 3.42
CA VAL A 45 9.35 -35.17 3.35
C VAL A 45 8.68 -35.06 1.98
N ALA A 46 8.48 -33.85 1.46
CA ALA A 46 7.90 -33.65 0.14
C ALA A 46 8.72 -34.32 -0.98
N ASP A 47 10.05 -34.20 -0.95
CA ASP A 47 10.97 -34.85 -1.91
C ASP A 47 10.84 -36.39 -1.86
N ILE A 48 10.85 -36.97 -0.66
CA ILE A 48 10.69 -38.42 -0.48
C ILE A 48 9.35 -38.89 -1.08
N LEU A 49 8.25 -38.18 -0.79
CA LEU A 49 6.94 -38.56 -1.31
C LEU A 49 6.83 -38.39 -2.83
N ALA A 50 7.38 -37.30 -3.39
CA ALA A 50 7.40 -37.09 -4.83
C ALA A 50 8.17 -38.22 -5.55
N ARG A 51 9.34 -38.62 -5.03
CA ARG A 51 10.11 -39.75 -5.57
C ARG A 51 9.35 -41.08 -5.46
N LYS A 52 8.63 -41.33 -4.37
CA LYS A 52 7.74 -42.50 -4.24
C LYS A 52 6.64 -42.49 -5.30
N VAL A 53 6.03 -41.34 -5.57
CA VAL A 53 5.03 -41.20 -6.64
C VAL A 53 5.64 -41.57 -8.00
N VAL A 54 6.80 -40.99 -8.35
CA VAL A 54 7.50 -41.31 -9.62
C VAL A 54 7.79 -42.80 -9.74
N ALA A 55 8.37 -43.40 -8.70
CA ALA A 55 8.72 -44.82 -8.70
C ALA A 55 7.49 -45.73 -8.82
N GLN A 56 6.40 -45.41 -8.11
CA GLN A 56 5.17 -46.21 -8.12
C GLN A 56 4.39 -46.08 -9.42
N LEU A 57 4.42 -44.91 -10.08
CA LEU A 57 3.82 -44.72 -11.41
C LEU A 57 4.70 -45.29 -12.54
N GLY A 58 5.98 -45.55 -12.30
CA GLY A 58 6.92 -46.06 -13.32
C GLY A 58 7.22 -45.04 -14.42
N VAL A 59 7.12 -43.74 -14.12
CA VAL A 59 7.31 -42.64 -15.07
C VAL A 59 8.75 -42.10 -15.06
N LYS A 60 9.14 -41.33 -16.08
CA LYS A 60 10.51 -40.81 -16.27
C LYS A 60 10.76 -39.43 -15.66
N ALA A 61 9.78 -38.90 -14.93
CA ALA A 61 9.85 -37.57 -14.33
C ALA A 61 11.07 -37.40 -13.40
N GLN A 62 11.67 -36.22 -13.45
CA GLN A 62 12.78 -35.86 -12.58
C GLN A 62 12.27 -35.10 -11.35
N VAL A 63 12.87 -35.36 -10.19
CA VAL A 63 12.55 -34.64 -8.95
C VAL A 63 13.79 -33.88 -8.47
N GLU A 64 13.64 -32.56 -8.38
CA GLU A 64 14.62 -31.64 -7.81
C GLU A 64 14.04 -31.02 -6.53
N SER A 65 14.89 -30.72 -5.55
CA SER A 65 14.50 -30.01 -4.33
C SER A 65 15.49 -28.90 -4.01
N THR A 66 15.02 -27.72 -3.61
CA THR A 66 15.89 -26.59 -3.29
C THR A 66 15.29 -25.66 -2.23
N LEU A 67 16.14 -24.96 -1.47
CA LEU A 67 15.73 -23.84 -0.60
C LEU A 67 15.81 -22.48 -1.33
N ASP A 68 16.32 -22.48 -2.57
CA ASP A 68 16.62 -21.27 -3.33
C ASP A 68 15.51 -21.01 -4.37
N LEU A 69 14.78 -19.91 -4.18
CA LEU A 69 13.69 -19.51 -5.08
C LEU A 69 14.16 -19.28 -6.52
N LYS A 70 15.35 -18.72 -6.74
CA LYS A 70 15.88 -18.49 -8.09
C LYS A 70 16.18 -19.81 -8.79
N LYS A 71 16.75 -20.80 -8.08
CA LYS A 71 16.96 -22.14 -8.65
C LYS A 71 15.65 -22.83 -9.00
N ALA A 72 14.62 -22.66 -8.18
CA ALA A 72 13.30 -23.21 -8.45
C ALA A 72 12.68 -22.60 -9.72
N CYS A 73 12.72 -21.27 -9.85
CA CYS A 73 12.15 -20.56 -11.00
C CYS A 73 12.99 -20.66 -12.28
N THR A 74 14.31 -20.86 -12.20
CA THR A 74 15.17 -20.95 -13.40
C THR A 74 14.69 -22.05 -14.35
N GLY A 75 14.26 -21.64 -15.55
CA GLY A 75 13.73 -22.53 -16.59
C GLY A 75 12.36 -23.14 -16.30
N ALA A 76 11.66 -22.70 -15.26
CA ALA A 76 10.30 -23.17 -14.96
C ALA A 76 9.30 -22.62 -15.97
N ARG A 77 8.49 -23.50 -16.57
CA ARG A 77 7.35 -23.12 -17.41
C ARG A 77 6.11 -22.83 -16.56
N TYR A 78 5.97 -23.56 -15.46
CA TYR A 78 4.85 -23.42 -14.53
C TYR A 78 5.38 -23.22 -13.11
N VAL A 79 4.76 -22.31 -12.36
CA VAL A 79 4.93 -22.21 -10.91
C VAL A 79 3.59 -22.44 -10.25
N ILE A 80 3.57 -23.27 -9.20
CA ILE A 80 2.43 -23.47 -8.31
C ILE A 80 2.81 -22.95 -6.93
N THR A 81 2.09 -21.95 -6.42
CA THR A 81 2.30 -21.40 -5.08
C THR A 81 1.27 -21.92 -4.08
N MET A 82 1.74 -22.36 -2.92
CA MET A 82 0.93 -22.89 -1.81
C MET A 82 1.54 -22.52 -0.44
N ILE A 83 2.02 -21.29 -0.34
CA ILE A 83 2.64 -20.72 0.85
C ILE A 83 1.61 -20.16 1.84
N GLN A 84 1.95 -20.19 3.12
CA GLN A 84 1.26 -19.48 4.20
C GLN A 84 2.30 -18.70 5.03
N VAL A 85 2.46 -17.41 4.74
CA VAL A 85 3.48 -16.58 5.40
C VAL A 85 3.14 -16.39 6.88
N GLY A 86 4.09 -16.76 7.75
CA GLY A 86 3.96 -16.72 9.21
C GLY A 86 3.27 -17.93 9.84
N GLY A 87 2.72 -18.85 9.03
CA GLY A 87 2.13 -20.11 9.49
C GLY A 87 1.00 -19.97 10.52
N TYR A 88 0.73 -21.05 11.26
CA TYR A 88 -0.24 -21.04 12.36
C TYR A 88 0.25 -20.14 13.51
N LYS A 89 1.46 -20.40 14.01
CA LYS A 89 2.09 -19.61 15.08
C LYS A 89 3.34 -18.90 14.55
N PRO A 90 3.49 -17.58 14.83
CA PRO A 90 2.56 -16.76 15.60
C PRO A 90 1.42 -16.17 14.75
N ALA A 91 1.57 -16.08 13.42
CA ALA A 91 0.78 -15.14 12.63
C ALA A 91 -0.74 -15.37 12.65
N THR A 92 -1.20 -16.59 12.40
CA THR A 92 -2.65 -16.90 12.42
C THR A 92 -3.23 -16.69 13.83
N VAL A 93 -2.52 -17.10 14.88
CA VAL A 93 -2.96 -16.86 16.26
C VAL A 93 -3.05 -15.36 16.55
N THR A 94 -2.08 -14.57 16.11
CA THR A 94 -2.12 -13.10 16.23
C THR A 94 -3.34 -12.49 15.54
N ASP A 95 -3.67 -12.97 14.33
CA ASP A 95 -4.84 -12.53 13.55
C ASP A 95 -6.18 -12.85 14.21
N PHE A 96 -6.22 -13.79 15.16
CA PHE A 96 -7.41 -14.10 15.97
C PHE A 96 -7.39 -13.39 17.33
N GLU A 97 -6.29 -13.49 18.06
CA GLU A 97 -6.20 -13.05 19.44
C GLU A 97 -6.25 -11.53 19.57
N ILE A 98 -5.63 -10.78 18.66
CA ILE A 98 -5.72 -9.31 18.74
C ILE A 98 -7.15 -8.84 18.47
N PRO A 99 -7.84 -9.19 17.36
CA PRO A 99 -9.23 -8.78 17.15
C PRO A 99 -10.17 -9.18 18.28
N LYS A 100 -9.95 -10.36 18.88
CA LYS A 100 -10.75 -10.86 20.00
C LYS A 100 -10.67 -9.96 21.23
N LYS A 101 -9.53 -9.30 21.51
CA LYS A 101 -9.40 -8.29 22.59
C LYS A 101 -10.31 -7.09 22.39
N TYR A 102 -10.59 -6.73 21.14
CA TYR A 102 -11.50 -5.62 20.79
C TYR A 102 -12.96 -6.07 20.69
N GLY A 103 -13.23 -7.36 20.92
CA GLY A 103 -14.55 -7.97 20.87
C GLY A 103 -14.93 -8.55 19.50
N LEU A 104 -14.05 -8.50 18.49
CA LEU A 104 -14.30 -9.05 17.16
C LEU A 104 -13.88 -10.53 17.10
N ARG A 105 -14.85 -11.44 16.98
CA ARG A 105 -14.60 -12.90 16.95
C ARG A 105 -14.76 -13.43 15.54
N GLN A 106 -13.87 -14.29 15.08
CA GLN A 106 -13.83 -14.80 13.71
C GLN A 106 -14.02 -16.32 13.67
N THR A 107 -14.31 -16.89 12.51
CA THR A 107 -14.39 -18.35 12.30
C THR A 107 -13.12 -18.86 11.64
N ILE A 108 -12.76 -18.28 10.48
CA ILE A 108 -11.66 -18.73 9.63
C ILE A 108 -10.55 -17.69 9.53
N ALA A 109 -10.89 -16.42 9.31
CA ALA A 109 -9.95 -15.28 9.22
C ALA A 109 -8.78 -15.47 8.23
N ASP A 110 -8.94 -16.34 7.22
CA ASP A 110 -7.89 -16.69 6.25
C ASP A 110 -7.87 -15.72 5.06
N THR A 111 -9.04 -15.22 4.65
CA THR A 111 -9.25 -14.74 3.28
C THR A 111 -9.83 -13.33 3.21
N LEU A 112 -10.80 -13.01 4.06
CA LEU A 112 -11.35 -11.67 4.24
C LEU A 112 -11.45 -11.36 5.74
N GLY A 113 -12.11 -10.26 6.12
CA GLY A 113 -12.04 -9.77 7.49
C GLY A 113 -10.67 -9.23 7.84
N VAL A 114 -10.50 -8.89 9.12
CA VAL A 114 -9.24 -8.39 9.67
C VAL A 114 -8.11 -9.39 9.45
N GLY A 115 -8.32 -10.68 9.77
CA GLY A 115 -7.30 -11.70 9.56
C GLY A 115 -6.92 -11.88 8.09
N GLY A 116 -7.90 -11.85 7.18
CA GLY A 116 -7.65 -11.90 5.74
C GLY A 116 -6.83 -10.72 5.23
N VAL A 117 -7.15 -9.48 5.65
CA VAL A 117 -6.38 -8.28 5.28
C VAL A 117 -4.92 -8.41 5.74
N PHE A 118 -4.70 -8.76 7.01
CA PHE A 118 -3.34 -8.88 7.54
C PHE A 118 -2.57 -10.06 6.93
N ARG A 119 -3.25 -11.17 6.61
CA ARG A 119 -2.65 -12.28 5.87
C ARG A 119 -2.27 -11.88 4.44
N ALA A 120 -3.09 -11.10 3.75
CA ALA A 120 -2.75 -10.55 2.43
C ALA A 120 -1.49 -9.69 2.52
N LEU A 121 -1.42 -8.76 3.47
CA LEU A 121 -0.28 -7.84 3.63
C LEU A 121 1.04 -8.59 3.88
N ARG A 122 1.01 -9.76 4.52
CA ARG A 122 2.18 -10.65 4.68
C ARG A 122 2.47 -11.48 3.42
N THR A 123 1.45 -11.89 2.68
CA THR A 123 1.57 -12.88 1.59
C THR A 123 1.86 -12.25 0.23
N MET A 124 1.23 -11.12 -0.09
CA MET A 124 1.42 -10.40 -1.36
C MET A 124 2.90 -10.08 -1.67
N PRO A 125 3.73 -9.59 -0.71
CA PRO A 125 5.15 -9.35 -0.98
C PRO A 125 5.90 -10.59 -1.48
N GLU A 126 5.68 -11.74 -0.85
CA GLU A 126 6.37 -12.99 -1.24
C GLU A 126 5.84 -13.54 -2.56
N LEU A 127 4.53 -13.50 -2.81
CA LEU A 127 3.99 -13.91 -4.11
C LEU A 127 4.47 -13.01 -5.26
N VAL A 128 4.55 -11.70 -5.04
CA VAL A 128 5.09 -10.76 -6.04
C VAL A 128 6.57 -11.04 -6.32
N LYS A 129 7.35 -11.40 -5.30
CA LYS A 129 8.74 -11.82 -5.45
C LYS A 129 8.85 -13.11 -6.27
N VAL A 130 7.99 -14.11 -6.04
CA VAL A 130 7.93 -15.33 -6.85
C VAL A 130 7.54 -14.99 -8.30
N GLY A 131 6.53 -14.15 -8.51
CA GLY A 131 6.04 -13.79 -9.84
C GLY A 131 7.10 -13.04 -10.67
N ARG A 132 7.83 -12.11 -10.03
CA ARG A 132 8.98 -11.44 -10.67
C ARG A 132 10.12 -12.41 -10.96
N MET A 133 10.43 -13.31 -10.03
CA MET A 133 11.47 -14.32 -10.27
C MET A 133 11.12 -15.25 -11.43
N LEU A 134 9.85 -15.65 -11.54
CA LEU A 134 9.36 -16.45 -12.67
C LEU A 134 9.45 -15.68 -13.98
N ARG A 135 9.05 -14.40 -13.99
CA ARG A 135 9.19 -13.56 -15.18
C ARG A 135 10.66 -13.43 -15.62
N ASP A 136 11.56 -13.22 -14.66
CA ASP A 136 12.96 -12.87 -14.95
C ASP A 136 13.83 -14.10 -15.28
N CYS A 137 13.50 -15.29 -14.76
CA CYS A 137 14.31 -16.50 -14.88
C CYS A 137 13.56 -17.73 -15.42
N GLY A 138 12.24 -17.64 -15.60
CA GLY A 138 11.41 -18.73 -16.12
C GLY A 138 11.74 -19.12 -17.55
N ALA A 139 11.09 -20.18 -18.02
CA ALA A 139 11.05 -20.50 -19.44
C ALA A 139 10.24 -19.45 -20.22
N ASP A 140 10.27 -19.52 -21.55
CA ASP A 140 9.39 -18.71 -22.39
C ASP A 140 7.91 -18.91 -22.00
N ALA A 141 7.11 -17.85 -22.13
CA ALA A 141 5.69 -17.78 -21.77
C ALA A 141 5.30 -18.54 -20.48
N PRO A 142 5.91 -18.21 -19.32
CA PRO A 142 5.66 -18.92 -18.09
C PRO A 142 4.26 -18.62 -17.52
N LEU A 143 3.73 -19.54 -16.72
CA LEU A 143 2.41 -19.42 -16.10
C LEU A 143 2.50 -19.55 -14.57
N PHE A 144 1.90 -18.60 -13.87
CA PHE A 144 1.79 -18.58 -12.42
C PHE A 144 0.42 -19.12 -11.96
N LEU A 145 0.42 -20.19 -11.17
CA LEU A 145 -0.76 -20.85 -10.62
C LEU A 145 -0.78 -20.64 -9.11
N ASN A 146 -1.72 -19.85 -8.60
CA ASN A 146 -1.79 -19.56 -7.17
C ASN A 146 -2.84 -20.40 -6.43
N TYR A 147 -2.46 -21.07 -5.35
CA TYR A 147 -3.37 -21.66 -4.36
C TYR A 147 -3.29 -20.96 -2.99
N SER A 148 -2.39 -19.98 -2.82
CA SER A 148 -2.26 -19.26 -1.56
C SER A 148 -3.39 -18.25 -1.39
N ASN A 149 -4.09 -18.36 -0.26
CA ASN A 149 -5.00 -17.33 0.22
C ASN A 149 -4.27 -16.14 0.86
N PRO A 150 -4.87 -14.94 0.80
CA PRO A 150 -6.19 -14.62 0.24
C PRO A 150 -6.21 -14.47 -1.27
N MET A 151 -6.99 -15.30 -1.97
CA MET A 151 -6.89 -15.43 -3.43
C MET A 151 -7.10 -14.11 -4.17
N ALA A 152 -8.20 -13.41 -3.90
CA ALA A 152 -8.56 -12.20 -4.67
C ALA A 152 -7.53 -11.07 -4.49
N MET A 153 -7.10 -10.80 -3.25
CA MET A 153 -6.06 -9.79 -2.96
C MET A 153 -4.71 -10.18 -3.56
N ASN A 154 -4.33 -11.45 -3.42
CA ASN A 154 -3.07 -11.97 -3.98
C ASN A 154 -3.04 -11.85 -5.50
N MET A 155 -4.12 -12.23 -6.19
CA MET A 155 -4.19 -12.16 -7.65
C MET A 155 -4.20 -10.72 -8.16
N MET A 156 -4.88 -9.79 -7.47
CA MET A 156 -4.81 -8.36 -7.80
C MET A 156 -3.40 -7.79 -7.63
N ALA A 157 -2.68 -8.17 -6.58
CA ALA A 157 -1.29 -7.76 -6.38
C ALA A 157 -0.36 -8.31 -7.46
N ILE A 158 -0.56 -9.57 -7.86
CA ILE A 158 0.23 -10.21 -8.94
C ILE A 158 0.00 -9.49 -10.28
N ASP A 159 -1.26 -9.25 -10.67
CA ASP A 159 -1.61 -8.54 -11.92
C ASP A 159 -0.96 -7.14 -11.96
N ARG A 160 -1.07 -6.38 -10.87
CA ARG A 160 -0.55 -5.01 -10.79
C ARG A 160 0.98 -4.92 -10.67
N ALA A 161 1.68 -5.97 -10.23
CA ALA A 161 3.10 -5.87 -9.84
C ALA A 161 4.09 -6.82 -10.54
N CYS A 162 3.63 -7.90 -11.17
CA CYS A 162 4.50 -8.95 -11.71
C CYS A 162 4.65 -8.91 -13.24
N GLY A 163 3.55 -8.72 -13.97
CA GLY A 163 3.54 -8.79 -15.45
C GLY A 163 3.75 -10.20 -16.00
N VAL A 164 3.27 -11.23 -15.29
CA VAL A 164 3.29 -12.63 -15.73
C VAL A 164 1.85 -13.15 -15.87
N PRO A 165 1.52 -13.97 -16.89
CA PRO A 165 0.24 -14.65 -16.95
C PRO A 165 0.00 -15.43 -15.65
N SER A 166 -1.18 -15.25 -15.06
CA SER A 166 -1.49 -15.82 -13.76
C SER A 166 -2.95 -16.20 -13.64
N VAL A 167 -3.23 -17.25 -12.87
CA VAL A 167 -4.58 -17.64 -12.47
C VAL A 167 -4.57 -18.13 -11.03
N GLY A 168 -5.56 -17.70 -10.26
CA GLY A 168 -5.79 -18.17 -8.90
C GLY A 168 -6.80 -19.31 -8.86
N LEU A 169 -6.54 -20.32 -8.03
CA LEU A 169 -7.26 -21.58 -8.04
C LEU A 169 -7.80 -21.91 -6.64
N CYS A 170 -9.11 -22.14 -6.57
CA CYS A 170 -9.80 -22.56 -5.35
C CYS A 170 -10.73 -23.75 -5.65
N HIS A 171 -10.89 -24.65 -4.67
CA HIS A 171 -11.74 -25.82 -4.77
C HIS A 171 -13.22 -25.56 -4.43
N SER A 172 -13.56 -24.33 -4.04
CA SER A 172 -14.90 -23.96 -3.55
C SER A 172 -16.00 -24.26 -4.58
N VAL A 173 -15.78 -23.94 -5.87
CA VAL A 173 -16.75 -24.19 -6.95
C VAL A 173 -17.01 -25.69 -7.16
N GLN A 174 -15.96 -26.48 -7.34
CA GLN A 174 -16.08 -27.92 -7.62
C GLN A 174 -16.67 -28.69 -6.42
N GLY A 175 -16.22 -28.38 -5.21
CA GLY A 175 -16.77 -28.99 -4.00
C GLY A 175 -18.25 -28.68 -3.83
N THR A 176 -18.64 -27.41 -4.01
CA THR A 176 -20.03 -26.99 -3.85
C THR A 176 -20.94 -27.52 -4.95
N SER A 177 -20.46 -27.65 -6.18
CA SER A 177 -21.26 -28.24 -7.26
C SER A 177 -21.66 -29.70 -6.96
N GLN A 178 -20.76 -30.48 -6.34
CA GLN A 178 -21.04 -31.85 -5.89
C GLN A 178 -22.02 -31.86 -4.71
N GLN A 179 -21.87 -30.92 -3.76
CA GLN A 179 -22.81 -30.76 -2.65
C GLN A 179 -24.22 -30.41 -3.14
N LEU A 180 -24.35 -29.50 -4.10
CA LEU A 180 -25.65 -29.15 -4.69
C LEU A 180 -26.32 -30.33 -5.38
N ALA A 181 -25.55 -31.13 -6.14
CA ALA A 181 -26.08 -32.35 -6.74
C ALA A 181 -26.58 -33.34 -5.67
N HIS A 182 -25.82 -33.50 -4.58
CA HIS A 182 -26.21 -34.33 -3.45
C HIS A 182 -27.49 -33.81 -2.76
N TYR A 183 -27.59 -32.51 -2.49
CA TYR A 183 -28.78 -31.89 -1.87
C TYR A 183 -30.03 -32.04 -2.74
N ALA A 184 -29.87 -31.94 -4.07
CA ALA A 184 -30.95 -32.13 -5.03
C ALA A 184 -31.29 -33.61 -5.30
N GLY A 185 -30.47 -34.55 -4.82
CA GLY A 185 -30.63 -35.99 -5.08
C GLY A 185 -30.36 -36.37 -6.54
N LEU A 186 -29.41 -35.69 -7.20
CA LEU A 186 -29.11 -35.84 -8.63
C LEU A 186 -27.71 -36.45 -8.85
N PRO A 187 -27.52 -37.26 -9.90
CA PRO A 187 -26.19 -37.75 -10.28
C PRO A 187 -25.35 -36.60 -10.85
N TYR A 188 -24.12 -36.47 -10.36
CA TYR A 188 -23.25 -35.32 -10.62
C TYR A 188 -22.76 -35.25 -12.08
N GLU A 189 -22.57 -36.40 -12.73
CA GLU A 189 -22.09 -36.53 -14.11
C GLU A 189 -22.99 -35.86 -15.16
N ASP A 190 -24.26 -35.66 -14.83
CA ASP A 190 -25.28 -35.05 -15.69
C ASP A 190 -25.53 -33.56 -15.35
N ILE A 191 -24.74 -32.98 -14.44
CA ILE A 191 -24.86 -31.60 -13.99
C ILE A 191 -24.00 -30.68 -14.86
N SER A 192 -24.57 -29.54 -15.22
CA SER A 192 -23.87 -28.40 -15.82
C SER A 192 -24.17 -27.13 -15.02
N TYR A 193 -23.19 -26.25 -14.87
CA TYR A 193 -23.35 -25.05 -14.08
C TYR A 193 -22.55 -23.88 -14.63
N LYS A 194 -23.02 -22.67 -14.32
CA LYS A 194 -22.33 -21.41 -14.58
C LYS A 194 -22.20 -20.65 -13.26
N VAL A 195 -20.96 -20.43 -12.84
CA VAL A 195 -20.65 -19.72 -11.58
C VAL A 195 -19.91 -18.42 -11.88
N ALA A 196 -20.22 -17.35 -11.15
CA ALA A 196 -19.48 -16.11 -11.26
C ALA A 196 -19.54 -15.27 -9.98
N GLY A 197 -18.50 -14.49 -9.75
CA GLY A 197 -18.39 -13.54 -8.65
C GLY A 197 -16.92 -13.25 -8.35
N ILE A 198 -16.55 -13.30 -7.09
CA ILE A 198 -15.15 -13.24 -6.63
C ILE A 198 -14.86 -14.50 -5.82
N ASN A 199 -13.57 -14.81 -5.58
CA ASN A 199 -13.20 -15.93 -4.72
C ASN A 199 -14.00 -15.91 -3.41
N HIS A 200 -14.59 -17.06 -3.07
CA HIS A 200 -15.43 -17.29 -1.87
C HIS A 200 -16.75 -16.50 -1.79
N VAL A 201 -17.04 -15.62 -2.74
CA VAL A 201 -18.33 -14.93 -2.91
C VAL A 201 -18.73 -15.02 -4.38
N ALA A 202 -18.74 -16.24 -4.91
CA ALA A 202 -19.23 -16.54 -6.25
C ALA A 202 -20.53 -17.35 -6.15
N PHE A 203 -21.42 -17.15 -7.11
CA PHE A 203 -22.78 -17.71 -7.06
C PHE A 203 -23.04 -18.60 -8.26
N PHE A 204 -23.79 -19.69 -8.04
CA PHE A 204 -24.28 -20.58 -9.09
C PHE A 204 -25.38 -19.90 -9.89
N LEU A 205 -25.03 -19.09 -10.89
CA LEU A 205 -25.99 -18.38 -11.74
C LEU A 205 -26.86 -19.33 -12.57
N GLU A 206 -26.30 -20.48 -12.95
CA GLU A 206 -27.04 -21.59 -13.55
C GLU A 206 -26.63 -22.88 -12.85
N PHE A 207 -27.60 -23.74 -12.54
CA PHE A 207 -27.38 -25.09 -12.04
C PHE A 207 -28.41 -26.01 -12.72
N LYS A 208 -27.96 -26.82 -13.67
CA LYS A 208 -28.81 -27.58 -14.59
C LYS A 208 -28.53 -29.06 -14.53
N TYR A 209 -29.59 -29.86 -14.59
CA TYR A 209 -29.53 -31.31 -14.75
C TYR A 209 -30.10 -31.69 -16.11
N ARG A 210 -29.29 -32.34 -16.96
CA ARG A 210 -29.68 -32.70 -18.34
C ARG A 210 -30.30 -31.52 -19.12
N GLY A 211 -29.74 -30.32 -18.92
CA GLY A 211 -30.17 -29.08 -19.54
C GLY A 211 -31.36 -28.35 -18.89
N GLN A 212 -32.01 -28.94 -17.87
CA GLN A 212 -33.14 -28.33 -17.16
C GLN A 212 -32.69 -27.65 -15.86
N ASP A 213 -33.32 -26.54 -15.49
CA ASP A 213 -33.02 -25.84 -14.23
C ASP A 213 -33.32 -26.71 -13.01
N ALA A 214 -32.31 -26.91 -12.16
CA ALA A 214 -32.40 -27.73 -10.96
C ALA A 214 -32.56 -26.90 -9.67
N TYR A 215 -32.60 -25.56 -9.74
CA TYR A 215 -32.89 -24.71 -8.57
C TYR A 215 -34.19 -25.06 -7.83
N PRO A 216 -35.31 -25.41 -8.50
CA PRO A 216 -36.53 -25.84 -7.80
C PRO A 216 -36.29 -27.01 -6.83
N LEU A 217 -35.38 -27.92 -7.16
CA LEU A 217 -35.02 -29.05 -6.29
C LEU A 217 -34.17 -28.59 -5.10
N LEU A 218 -33.30 -27.60 -5.28
CA LEU A 218 -32.53 -27.00 -4.19
C LEU A 218 -33.42 -26.22 -3.21
N PHE A 219 -34.41 -25.47 -3.71
CA PHE A 219 -35.40 -24.84 -2.85
C PHE A 219 -36.26 -25.86 -2.10
N LYS A 220 -36.65 -26.96 -2.75
CA LYS A 220 -37.33 -28.07 -2.07
C LYS A 220 -36.45 -28.73 -1.00
N ALA A 221 -35.13 -28.82 -1.22
CA ALA A 221 -34.20 -29.39 -0.25
C ALA A 221 -34.16 -28.59 1.07
N LEU A 222 -34.53 -27.30 1.07
CA LEU A 222 -34.69 -26.49 2.28
C LEU A 222 -35.76 -27.03 3.25
N GLU A 223 -36.75 -27.77 2.74
CA GLU A 223 -37.82 -28.37 3.54
C GLU A 223 -37.33 -29.58 4.34
N ASN A 224 -36.18 -30.16 3.98
CA ASN A 224 -35.58 -31.27 4.71
C ASN A 224 -34.70 -30.74 5.86
N PRO A 225 -35.09 -30.95 7.14
CA PRO A 225 -34.35 -30.41 8.28
C PRO A 225 -32.90 -30.91 8.37
N ARG A 226 -32.61 -32.12 7.89
CA ARG A 226 -31.24 -32.68 7.90
C ARG A 226 -30.34 -31.98 6.89
N VAL A 227 -30.86 -31.69 5.70
CA VAL A 227 -30.12 -30.98 4.64
C VAL A 227 -29.90 -29.53 5.06
N PHE A 228 -30.94 -28.84 5.55
CA PHE A 228 -30.76 -27.47 6.03
C PHE A 228 -29.72 -27.38 7.18
N ALA A 229 -29.75 -28.35 8.12
CA ALA A 229 -28.84 -28.36 9.25
C ALA A 229 -27.36 -28.54 8.88
N SER A 230 -27.03 -29.10 7.70
CA SER A 230 -25.65 -29.27 7.27
C SER A 230 -25.00 -28.00 6.71
N ASP A 231 -25.79 -26.96 6.37
CA ASP A 231 -25.30 -25.81 5.63
C ASP A 231 -26.15 -24.54 5.82
N LYS A 232 -26.49 -24.26 7.08
CA LYS A 232 -27.54 -23.31 7.47
C LYS A 232 -27.33 -21.90 6.92
N VAL A 233 -26.10 -21.38 6.94
CA VAL A 233 -25.80 -20.00 6.51
C VAL A 233 -26.00 -19.88 5.00
N ARG A 234 -25.39 -20.75 4.19
CA ARG A 234 -25.55 -20.71 2.74
C ARG A 234 -26.99 -20.95 2.29
N PHE A 235 -27.70 -21.87 2.93
CA PHE A 235 -29.10 -22.11 2.61
C PHE A 235 -29.99 -20.92 2.97
N GLU A 236 -29.76 -20.27 4.10
CA GLU A 236 -30.47 -19.03 4.44
C GLU A 236 -30.17 -17.95 3.40
N MET A 237 -28.92 -17.83 2.96
CA MET A 237 -28.54 -16.84 1.96
C MET A 237 -29.14 -17.16 0.58
N MET A 238 -29.20 -18.42 0.16
CA MET A 238 -29.93 -18.84 -1.04
C MET A 238 -31.41 -18.47 -0.94
N ARG A 239 -32.05 -18.71 0.20
CA ARG A 239 -33.46 -18.35 0.45
C ARG A 239 -33.71 -16.85 0.30
N ARG A 240 -32.76 -15.98 0.68
CA ARG A 240 -32.91 -14.52 0.62
C ARG A 240 -32.49 -13.92 -0.72
N LEU A 241 -31.46 -14.47 -1.36
CA LEU A 241 -30.85 -13.89 -2.57
C LEU A 241 -31.31 -14.55 -3.87
N GLY A 242 -31.85 -15.76 -3.78
CA GLY A 242 -32.26 -16.58 -4.92
C GLY A 242 -31.18 -17.49 -5.50
N TYR A 243 -29.93 -17.36 -5.04
CA TYR A 243 -28.76 -18.07 -5.61
C TYR A 243 -27.88 -18.66 -4.52
N PHE A 244 -27.32 -19.86 -4.78
CA PHE A 244 -26.41 -20.52 -3.85
C PHE A 244 -24.98 -20.02 -4.04
N VAL A 245 -24.25 -19.83 -2.94
CA VAL A 245 -22.88 -19.30 -2.91
C VAL A 245 -21.85 -20.42 -2.76
N THR A 246 -20.65 -20.23 -3.31
CA THR A 246 -19.61 -21.25 -3.39
C THR A 246 -19.00 -21.64 -2.05
N GLU A 247 -18.81 -20.73 -1.09
CA GLU A 247 -17.98 -20.99 0.09
C GLU A 247 -18.75 -21.50 1.32
N SER A 248 -18.14 -22.36 2.15
CA SER A 248 -18.83 -23.04 3.26
C SER A 248 -19.53 -22.11 4.26
N SER A 249 -20.56 -22.61 4.95
CA SER A 249 -21.36 -21.82 5.89
C SER A 249 -20.52 -21.14 6.98
N GLU A 250 -19.53 -21.83 7.54
CA GLU A 250 -18.65 -21.27 8.56
C GLU A 250 -17.84 -20.08 8.03
N HIS A 251 -17.36 -20.17 6.80
CA HIS A 251 -16.48 -19.18 6.21
C HIS A 251 -17.28 -18.02 5.61
N PHE A 252 -18.38 -18.31 4.90
CA PHE A 252 -19.27 -17.30 4.33
C PHE A 252 -19.91 -16.39 5.39
N SER A 253 -20.07 -16.88 6.62
CA SER A 253 -20.57 -16.06 7.74
C SER A 253 -19.67 -14.86 8.09
N GLU A 254 -18.40 -14.85 7.64
CA GLU A 254 -17.48 -13.71 7.80
C GLU A 254 -17.62 -12.65 6.69
N TYR A 255 -18.20 -13.01 5.55
CA TYR A 255 -18.30 -12.16 4.36
C TYR A 255 -19.54 -11.25 4.36
N CYS A 256 -20.38 -11.38 5.37
CA CYS A 256 -21.68 -10.72 5.40
C CYS A 256 -22.05 -10.18 6.78
N PRO A 257 -22.77 -9.05 6.82
CA PRO A 257 -23.09 -8.35 8.06
C PRO A 257 -24.42 -8.84 8.64
N TRP A 258 -24.70 -10.16 8.63
CA TRP A 258 -26.00 -10.70 9.09
C TRP A 258 -25.92 -11.87 10.07
N PHE A 259 -24.71 -12.26 10.48
CA PHE A 259 -24.53 -13.45 11.29
C PHE A 259 -23.75 -13.18 12.58
N ILE A 260 -22.41 -13.21 12.52
CA ILE A 260 -21.54 -13.24 13.72
C ILE A 260 -21.83 -12.08 14.69
N HIS A 261 -21.97 -10.87 14.17
CA HIS A 261 -22.17 -9.64 14.95
C HIS A 261 -23.58 -9.49 15.58
N HIS A 262 -24.58 -10.31 15.22
CA HIS A 262 -25.92 -10.26 15.83
C HIS A 262 -26.04 -11.07 17.14
N GLY A 263 -24.90 -11.48 17.71
CA GLY A 263 -24.84 -12.05 19.06
C GLY A 263 -25.03 -13.56 19.13
N ALA A 264 -25.01 -14.07 20.36
CA ALA A 264 -24.93 -15.51 20.64
C ALA A 264 -26.13 -16.31 20.10
N GLU A 265 -27.34 -15.74 20.14
CA GLU A 265 -28.55 -16.41 19.64
C GLU A 265 -28.46 -16.71 18.14
N VAL A 266 -27.96 -15.76 17.34
CA VAL A 266 -27.78 -15.95 15.89
C VAL A 266 -26.68 -16.97 15.61
N ILE A 267 -25.57 -16.90 16.36
CA ILE A 267 -24.47 -17.87 16.26
C ILE A 267 -24.97 -19.29 16.55
N GLU A 268 -25.75 -19.49 17.60
CA GLU A 268 -26.31 -20.80 17.98
C GLU A 268 -27.33 -21.29 16.93
N ARG A 269 -28.25 -20.42 16.52
CA ARG A 269 -29.27 -20.74 15.50
C ARG A 269 -28.64 -21.26 14.21
N PHE A 270 -27.61 -20.58 13.72
CA PHE A 270 -26.93 -20.92 12.47
C PHE A 270 -25.73 -21.86 12.64
N GLY A 271 -25.40 -22.26 13.88
CA GLY A 271 -24.32 -23.21 14.16
C GLY A 271 -22.94 -22.70 13.74
N ILE A 272 -22.66 -21.42 13.96
CA ILE A 272 -21.45 -20.76 13.45
C ILE A 272 -20.25 -21.11 14.33
N PRO A 273 -19.21 -21.80 13.81
CA PRO A 273 -18.10 -22.27 14.62
C PRO A 273 -17.02 -21.20 14.75
N LEU A 274 -17.11 -20.37 15.79
CA LEU A 274 -16.04 -19.43 16.11
C LEU A 274 -14.74 -20.17 16.44
N ASP A 275 -13.59 -19.54 16.13
CA ASP A 275 -12.25 -20.09 16.33
C ASP A 275 -11.99 -21.43 15.59
N GLU A 276 -12.79 -21.75 14.56
CA GLU A 276 -12.73 -23.02 13.83
C GLU A 276 -11.36 -23.27 13.21
N TYR A 277 -10.74 -22.26 12.58
CA TYR A 277 -9.44 -22.44 11.95
C TYR A 277 -8.33 -22.71 12.97
N LEU A 278 -8.39 -22.11 14.16
CA LEU A 278 -7.44 -22.40 15.25
C LEU A 278 -7.53 -23.88 15.67
N ARG A 279 -8.75 -24.37 15.93
CA ARG A 279 -8.99 -25.78 16.31
C ARG A 279 -8.53 -26.75 15.22
N ARG A 280 -8.81 -26.41 13.96
CA ARG A 280 -8.39 -27.22 12.80
C ARG A 280 -6.86 -27.31 12.71
N CYS A 281 -6.16 -26.18 12.84
CA CYS A 281 -4.70 -26.16 12.85
C CYS A 281 -4.12 -26.98 14.02
N GLU A 282 -4.69 -26.86 15.21
CA GLU A 282 -4.24 -27.62 16.39
C GLU A 282 -4.43 -29.13 16.22
N SER A 283 -5.58 -29.56 15.69
CA SER A 283 -5.83 -30.97 15.38
C SER A 283 -4.86 -31.52 14.33
N ILE A 284 -4.56 -30.75 13.29
CA ILE A 284 -3.60 -31.15 12.25
C ILE A 284 -2.19 -31.25 12.84
N ILE A 285 -1.76 -30.27 13.63
CA ILE A 285 -0.42 -30.26 14.25
C ILE A 285 -0.26 -31.43 15.22
N ALA A 286 -1.28 -31.71 16.03
CA ALA A 286 -1.26 -32.83 16.99
C ALA A 286 -1.04 -34.19 16.31
N THR A 287 -1.58 -34.37 15.10
CA THR A 287 -1.50 -35.62 14.33
C THR A 287 -0.39 -35.63 13.28
N TRP A 288 0.27 -34.49 13.04
CA TRP A 288 1.27 -34.34 11.98
C TRP A 288 2.45 -35.30 12.14
N LYS A 289 3.04 -35.41 13.34
CA LYS A 289 4.21 -36.27 13.57
C LYS A 289 3.93 -37.74 13.29
N ASP A 290 2.75 -38.23 13.64
CA ASP A 290 2.37 -39.62 13.40
C ASP A 290 2.03 -39.84 11.92
N THR A 291 1.37 -38.86 11.29
CA THR A 291 1.09 -38.86 9.86
C THR A 291 2.38 -38.86 9.03
N GLU A 292 3.33 -38.01 9.38
CA GLU A 292 4.66 -37.91 8.77
C GLU A 292 5.41 -39.24 8.90
N LYS A 293 5.49 -39.81 10.11
CA LYS A 293 6.10 -41.13 10.33
C LYS A 293 5.48 -42.20 9.46
N ARG A 294 4.14 -42.28 9.39
CA ARG A 294 3.43 -43.25 8.55
C ARG A 294 3.75 -43.04 7.07
N MET A 295 3.67 -41.81 6.58
CA MET A 295 3.98 -41.46 5.18
C MET A 295 5.42 -41.80 4.77
N LEU A 296 6.37 -41.65 5.71
CA LEU A 296 7.77 -42.01 5.48
C LEU A 296 7.99 -43.53 5.55
N ALA A 297 7.36 -44.23 6.50
CA ALA A 297 7.50 -45.67 6.70
C ALA A 297 6.85 -46.51 5.60
N ASP A 298 5.68 -46.10 5.10
CA ASP A 298 4.95 -46.85 4.07
C ASP A 298 5.74 -46.88 2.77
N SER A 299 6.02 -48.08 2.23
CA SER A 299 6.76 -48.23 0.98
C SER A 299 5.99 -47.75 -0.25
N LYS A 300 4.66 -47.67 -0.15
CA LYS A 300 3.75 -47.17 -1.18
C LYS A 300 3.05 -45.90 -0.72
N VAL A 301 2.71 -45.05 -1.68
CA VAL A 301 1.86 -43.87 -1.47
C VAL A 301 0.50 -44.10 -2.11
N SER A 302 -0.53 -43.46 -1.56
CA SER A 302 -1.86 -43.46 -2.21
C SER A 302 -1.77 -42.72 -3.54
N ILE A 303 -2.08 -43.45 -4.62
CA ILE A 303 -2.19 -42.92 -5.98
C ILE A 303 -3.67 -42.89 -6.32
N GLY A 304 -4.18 -41.68 -6.57
CA GLY A 304 -5.53 -41.43 -7.03
C GLY A 304 -5.54 -40.08 -7.74
N LYS A 305 -6.53 -39.86 -8.60
CA LYS A 305 -6.78 -38.55 -9.20
C LYS A 305 -7.52 -37.68 -8.19
N SER A 306 -6.97 -36.51 -7.91
CA SER A 306 -7.69 -35.45 -7.22
C SER A 306 -8.47 -34.61 -8.24
N VAL A 307 -9.15 -33.56 -7.75
CA VAL A 307 -9.95 -32.65 -8.55
C VAL A 307 -9.26 -31.29 -8.76
N GLU A 308 -7.98 -31.15 -8.41
CA GLU A 308 -7.31 -29.86 -8.46
C GLU A 308 -7.13 -29.31 -9.89
N TYR A 309 -7.58 -28.08 -10.14
CA TYR A 309 -7.57 -27.47 -11.48
C TYR A 309 -6.17 -27.25 -12.05
N GLY A 310 -5.16 -27.05 -11.21
CA GLY A 310 -3.79 -26.75 -11.65
C GLY A 310 -3.19 -27.86 -12.51
N SER A 311 -3.46 -29.12 -12.18
CA SER A 311 -3.01 -30.27 -12.99
C SER A 311 -3.73 -30.32 -14.34
N GLN A 312 -5.04 -30.02 -14.37
CA GLN A 312 -5.85 -29.97 -15.58
C GLN A 312 -5.41 -28.83 -16.51
N ILE A 313 -5.09 -27.66 -15.95
CA ILE A 313 -4.55 -26.50 -16.70
C ILE A 313 -3.24 -26.90 -17.36
N ILE A 314 -2.28 -27.42 -16.61
CA ILE A 314 -0.96 -27.81 -17.15
C ILE A 314 -1.14 -28.89 -18.23
N ASN A 315 -1.97 -29.91 -17.99
CA ASN A 315 -2.23 -30.95 -18.99
C ASN A 315 -2.87 -30.39 -20.26
N SER A 316 -3.84 -29.49 -20.14
CA SER A 316 -4.49 -28.86 -21.29
C SER A 316 -3.52 -27.98 -22.10
N MET A 317 -2.68 -27.19 -21.42
CA MET A 317 -1.67 -26.36 -22.07
C MET A 317 -0.66 -27.18 -22.88
N GLU A 318 -0.22 -28.34 -22.37
CA GLU A 318 0.76 -29.19 -23.05
C GLU A 318 0.13 -30.12 -24.11
N SER A 319 -1.03 -30.72 -23.81
CA SER A 319 -1.69 -31.68 -24.71
C SER A 319 -2.55 -31.00 -25.79
N GLY A 320 -3.13 -29.84 -25.48
CA GLY A 320 -4.17 -29.17 -26.27
C GLY A 320 -5.56 -29.74 -26.09
N GLN A 321 -5.76 -30.68 -25.15
CA GLN A 321 -7.11 -31.17 -24.82
C GLN A 321 -7.86 -30.09 -24.02
N PRO A 322 -8.95 -29.51 -24.57
CA PRO A 322 -9.62 -28.40 -23.93
C PRO A 322 -10.28 -28.81 -22.61
N VAL A 323 -10.24 -27.92 -21.62
CA VAL A 323 -10.92 -28.08 -20.33
C VAL A 323 -11.48 -26.75 -19.86
N VAL A 324 -12.60 -26.78 -19.12
CA VAL A 324 -13.14 -25.61 -18.41
C VAL A 324 -12.76 -25.71 -16.95
N VAL A 325 -12.11 -24.67 -16.44
CA VAL A 325 -11.78 -24.52 -15.01
C VAL A 325 -12.37 -23.21 -14.50
N TYR A 326 -12.65 -23.11 -13.20
CA TYR A 326 -13.03 -21.84 -12.60
C TYR A 326 -11.79 -21.17 -12.01
N GLY A 327 -11.42 -20.03 -12.59
CA GLY A 327 -10.19 -19.34 -12.30
C GLY A 327 -10.43 -17.92 -11.79
N ASN A 328 -9.55 -17.49 -10.88
CA ASN A 328 -9.49 -16.12 -10.38
C ASN A 328 -8.56 -15.31 -11.27
N VAL A 329 -9.13 -14.32 -11.98
CA VAL A 329 -8.46 -13.54 -13.02
C VAL A 329 -8.84 -12.06 -12.91
N PRO A 330 -8.02 -11.14 -13.46
CA PRO A 330 -8.37 -9.72 -13.51
C PRO A 330 -9.65 -9.49 -14.31
N ASN A 331 -10.58 -8.73 -13.74
CA ASN A 331 -11.81 -8.33 -14.42
C ASN A 331 -11.47 -7.31 -15.51
N ARG A 332 -11.50 -7.75 -16.76
CA ARG A 332 -11.33 -6.89 -17.95
C ARG A 332 -12.60 -6.90 -18.76
N GLY A 333 -13.68 -6.38 -18.17
CA GLY A 333 -15.05 -6.47 -18.71
C GLY A 333 -15.69 -7.86 -18.71
N LEU A 334 -15.19 -8.79 -17.88
CA LEU A 334 -15.72 -10.16 -17.76
C LEU A 334 -17.05 -10.16 -17.01
N VAL A 335 -17.09 -9.46 -15.87
CA VAL A 335 -18.30 -9.20 -15.09
C VAL A 335 -18.54 -7.69 -15.11
N THR A 336 -19.53 -7.25 -15.89
CA THR A 336 -19.63 -5.85 -16.35
C THR A 336 -20.08 -4.86 -15.29
N ASN A 337 -20.73 -5.34 -14.23
CA ASN A 337 -21.16 -4.52 -13.10
C ASN A 337 -20.31 -4.71 -11.83
N LEU A 338 -19.11 -5.27 -11.97
CA LEU A 338 -18.04 -5.25 -10.97
C LEU A 338 -16.90 -4.31 -11.41
N PRO A 339 -16.12 -3.75 -10.47
CA PRO A 339 -15.01 -2.85 -10.80
C PRO A 339 -14.00 -3.46 -11.79
N GLU A 340 -13.45 -2.62 -12.68
CA GLU A 340 -12.37 -3.00 -13.58
C GLU A 340 -11.09 -3.30 -12.78
N GLY A 341 -10.39 -4.38 -13.14
CA GLY A 341 -9.13 -4.78 -12.50
C GLY A 341 -9.27 -5.57 -11.20
N CYS A 342 -10.47 -5.70 -10.62
CA CYS A 342 -10.68 -6.58 -9.47
C CYS A 342 -10.49 -8.06 -9.86
N SER A 343 -10.19 -8.94 -8.89
CA SER A 343 -10.06 -10.38 -9.19
C SER A 343 -11.43 -11.05 -9.16
N VAL A 344 -11.93 -11.48 -10.32
CA VAL A 344 -13.19 -12.23 -10.47
C VAL A 344 -12.94 -13.72 -10.64
N GLU A 345 -13.86 -14.54 -10.13
CA GLU A 345 -13.88 -15.98 -10.30
C GLU A 345 -14.92 -16.35 -11.38
N VAL A 346 -14.45 -16.82 -12.53
CA VAL A 346 -15.26 -17.08 -13.73
C VAL A 346 -14.80 -18.37 -14.42
N PRO A 347 -15.63 -18.99 -15.30
CA PRO A 347 -15.17 -20.12 -16.09
C PRO A 347 -14.14 -19.66 -17.13
N CYS A 348 -13.06 -20.42 -17.23
CA CYS A 348 -11.96 -20.21 -18.16
C CYS A 348 -11.82 -21.45 -19.03
N LEU A 349 -11.92 -21.28 -20.35
CA LEU A 349 -11.51 -22.31 -21.30
C LEU A 349 -9.97 -22.35 -21.31
N VAL A 350 -9.40 -23.53 -21.22
CA VAL A 350 -7.95 -23.75 -21.28
C VAL A 350 -7.67 -24.72 -22.41
N ASP A 351 -6.74 -24.34 -23.29
CA ASP A 351 -6.19 -25.15 -24.37
C ASP A 351 -4.74 -24.68 -24.70
N LYS A 352 -4.20 -25.08 -25.84
CA LYS A 352 -2.85 -24.69 -26.30
C LYS A 352 -2.65 -23.17 -26.50
N GLN A 353 -3.72 -22.40 -26.66
CA GLN A 353 -3.65 -20.94 -26.81
C GLN A 353 -3.54 -20.22 -25.46
N GLY A 354 -3.78 -20.92 -24.34
CA GLY A 354 -3.73 -20.33 -23.02
C GLY A 354 -5.05 -20.45 -22.27
N ILE A 355 -5.10 -19.69 -21.17
CA ILE A 355 -6.29 -19.52 -20.35
C ILE A 355 -7.14 -18.39 -20.96
N GLN A 356 -8.39 -18.70 -21.27
CA GLN A 356 -9.34 -17.81 -21.93
C GLN A 356 -10.56 -17.63 -21.02
N PRO A 357 -10.58 -16.59 -20.15
CA PRO A 357 -11.71 -16.30 -19.28
C PRO A 357 -12.98 -15.95 -20.07
N THR A 358 -14.12 -16.46 -19.62
CA THR A 358 -15.39 -16.27 -20.30
C THR A 358 -16.12 -15.04 -19.77
N ARG A 359 -16.67 -14.23 -20.68
CA ARG A 359 -17.52 -13.10 -20.32
C ARG A 359 -18.85 -13.58 -19.72
N ILE A 360 -19.18 -13.05 -18.55
CA ILE A 360 -20.43 -13.31 -17.82
C ILE A 360 -21.49 -12.24 -18.14
N GLY A 361 -21.08 -10.97 -18.23
CA GLY A 361 -22.00 -9.83 -18.24
C GLY A 361 -22.36 -9.39 -16.83
N ASP A 362 -23.58 -8.90 -16.61
CA ASP A 362 -23.99 -8.40 -15.30
C ASP A 362 -24.36 -9.56 -14.37
N LEU A 363 -23.88 -9.50 -13.13
CA LEU A 363 -24.48 -10.29 -12.05
C LEU A 363 -25.84 -9.69 -11.67
N PRO A 364 -26.78 -10.49 -11.15
CA PRO A 364 -27.96 -9.95 -10.47
C PRO A 364 -27.58 -8.87 -9.44
N PRO A 365 -28.31 -7.74 -9.36
CA PRO A 365 -27.86 -6.56 -8.61
C PRO A 365 -27.51 -6.81 -7.14
N GLN A 366 -28.25 -7.68 -6.46
CA GLN A 366 -28.00 -8.07 -5.08
C GLN A 366 -26.70 -8.86 -4.90
N LEU A 367 -26.35 -9.72 -5.87
CA LEU A 367 -25.10 -10.48 -5.87
C LEU A 367 -23.92 -9.57 -6.19
N ALA A 368 -24.09 -8.67 -7.17
CA ALA A 368 -23.10 -7.64 -7.49
C ALA A 368 -22.84 -6.72 -6.28
N ALA A 369 -23.88 -6.37 -5.51
CA ALA A 369 -23.73 -5.56 -4.29
C ALA A 369 -22.88 -6.29 -3.23
N MET A 370 -23.12 -7.58 -3.01
CA MET A 370 -22.30 -8.40 -2.11
C MET A 370 -20.84 -8.52 -2.58
N CYS A 371 -20.62 -8.78 -3.87
CA CYS A 371 -19.25 -8.81 -4.39
C CYS A 371 -18.55 -7.46 -4.19
N ARG A 372 -19.22 -6.34 -4.51
CA ARG A 372 -18.65 -4.98 -4.41
C ARG A 372 -18.26 -4.59 -2.99
N SER A 373 -19.04 -4.95 -1.97
CA SER A 373 -18.67 -4.66 -0.58
C SER A 373 -17.37 -5.36 -0.18
N ASN A 374 -17.20 -6.60 -0.63
CA ASN A 374 -15.98 -7.39 -0.35
C ASN A 374 -14.80 -6.92 -1.21
N ILE A 375 -15.02 -6.55 -2.48
CA ILE A 375 -14.00 -5.99 -3.37
C ILE A 375 -13.41 -4.69 -2.79
N ALA A 376 -14.23 -3.83 -2.18
CA ALA A 376 -13.75 -2.58 -1.57
C ALA A 376 -12.65 -2.83 -0.52
N VAL A 377 -12.83 -3.85 0.33
CA VAL A 377 -11.82 -4.29 1.32
C VAL A 377 -10.55 -4.74 0.62
N GLN A 378 -10.70 -5.58 -0.41
CA GLN A 378 -9.59 -6.20 -1.11
C GLN A 378 -8.76 -5.15 -1.88
N GLU A 379 -9.40 -4.20 -2.57
CA GLU A 379 -8.73 -3.11 -3.29
C GLU A 379 -7.93 -2.21 -2.34
N LEU A 380 -8.51 -1.87 -1.18
CA LEU A 380 -7.83 -1.04 -0.17
C LEU A 380 -6.63 -1.76 0.45
N ALA A 381 -6.73 -3.06 0.74
CA ALA A 381 -5.60 -3.85 1.23
C ALA A 381 -4.47 -3.96 0.20
N VAL A 382 -4.82 -4.14 -1.08
CA VAL A 382 -3.83 -4.14 -2.18
C VAL A 382 -3.20 -2.75 -2.34
N GLU A 383 -3.97 -1.68 -2.19
CA GLU A 383 -3.44 -0.32 -2.28
C GLU A 383 -2.50 0.01 -1.11
N ALA A 384 -2.81 -0.45 0.11
CA ALA A 384 -1.91 -0.37 1.25
C ALA A 384 -0.55 -1.04 0.94
N PHE A 385 -0.59 -2.24 0.35
CA PHE A 385 0.62 -2.96 -0.06
C PHE A 385 1.42 -2.21 -1.14
N LEU A 386 0.76 -1.73 -2.20
CA LEU A 386 1.44 -1.11 -3.34
C LEU A 386 2.02 0.27 -3.01
N THR A 387 1.33 1.05 -2.19
CA THR A 387 1.72 2.42 -1.84
C THR A 387 2.53 2.52 -0.56
N GLY A 388 2.47 1.50 0.32
CA GLY A 388 3.07 1.54 1.65
C GLY A 388 2.36 2.50 2.61
N LYS A 389 1.14 2.95 2.28
CA LYS A 389 0.36 3.90 3.07
C LYS A 389 -0.48 3.19 4.12
N ARG A 390 -0.27 3.54 5.39
CA ARG A 390 -0.90 2.86 6.54
C ARG A 390 -2.41 3.10 6.60
N GLU A 391 -2.90 4.25 6.14
CA GLU A 391 -4.32 4.59 6.16
C GLU A 391 -5.17 3.64 5.33
N HIS A 392 -4.64 3.09 4.24
CA HIS A 392 -5.37 2.12 3.43
C HIS A 392 -5.61 0.80 4.16
N ILE A 393 -4.78 0.45 5.17
CA ILE A 393 -5.03 -0.70 6.04
C ILE A 393 -6.28 -0.42 6.90
N TYR A 394 -6.35 0.76 7.51
CA TYR A 394 -7.51 1.16 8.29
C TYR A 394 -8.76 1.19 7.40
N HIS A 395 -8.68 1.82 6.23
CA HIS A 395 -9.80 1.87 5.29
C HIS A 395 -10.28 0.47 4.89
N ALA A 396 -9.37 -0.48 4.60
CA ALA A 396 -9.75 -1.85 4.28
C ALA A 396 -10.56 -2.49 5.41
N VAL A 397 -10.05 -2.41 6.64
CA VAL A 397 -10.70 -2.99 7.82
C VAL A 397 -12.01 -2.26 8.18
N MET A 398 -12.09 -0.94 7.97
CA MET A 398 -13.32 -0.18 8.16
C MET A 398 -14.44 -0.58 7.19
N MET A 399 -14.09 -0.95 5.96
CA MET A 399 -15.06 -1.31 4.93
C MET A 399 -15.48 -2.79 5.02
N ASP A 400 -14.81 -3.57 5.87
CA ASP A 400 -15.15 -4.96 6.08
C ASP A 400 -16.55 -5.10 6.72
N PRO A 401 -17.48 -5.86 6.10
CA PRO A 401 -18.86 -5.94 6.58
C PRO A 401 -18.98 -6.44 8.01
N HIS A 402 -18.15 -7.41 8.40
CA HIS A 402 -18.15 -7.95 9.75
C HIS A 402 -17.59 -6.94 10.75
N THR A 403 -16.42 -6.37 10.46
CA THR A 403 -15.76 -5.41 11.36
C THR A 403 -16.58 -4.15 11.55
N SER A 404 -17.07 -3.55 10.46
CA SER A 404 -17.87 -2.31 10.48
C SER A 404 -19.19 -2.44 11.24
N SER A 405 -19.74 -3.66 11.28
CA SER A 405 -20.97 -3.94 12.01
C SER A 405 -20.77 -4.09 13.52
N GLN A 406 -19.52 -4.19 13.99
CA GLN A 406 -19.21 -4.61 15.37
C GLN A 406 -18.32 -3.63 16.14
N LEU A 407 -17.42 -2.90 15.47
CA LEU A 407 -16.44 -2.03 16.13
C LEU A 407 -16.64 -0.56 15.76
N ALA A 408 -16.40 0.34 16.73
CA ALA A 408 -16.29 1.77 16.47
C ALA A 408 -14.96 2.12 15.77
N LEU A 409 -14.91 3.26 15.08
CA LEU A 409 -13.73 3.70 14.31
C LEU A 409 -12.47 3.75 15.17
N GLU A 410 -12.53 4.30 16.38
CA GLU A 410 -11.36 4.39 17.25
C GLU A 410 -10.84 3.01 17.69
N GLN A 411 -11.72 2.02 17.83
CA GLN A 411 -11.35 0.63 18.14
C GLN A 411 -10.68 -0.02 16.93
N ILE A 412 -11.22 0.20 15.73
CA ILE A 412 -10.65 -0.31 14.47
C ILE A 412 -9.21 0.16 14.29
N TRP A 413 -8.92 1.45 14.52
CA TRP A 413 -7.57 2.00 14.35
C TRP A 413 -6.60 1.40 15.35
N LYS A 414 -6.98 1.36 16.63
CA LYS A 414 -6.14 0.78 17.69
C LYS A 414 -5.84 -0.70 17.43
N MET A 415 -6.85 -1.48 17.03
CA MET A 415 -6.70 -2.88 16.68
C MET A 415 -5.75 -3.06 15.48
N CYS A 416 -5.91 -2.25 14.43
CA CYS A 416 -5.00 -2.28 13.29
C CYS A 416 -3.57 -1.89 13.70
N ASP A 417 -3.39 -0.89 14.57
CA ASP A 417 -2.08 -0.51 15.06
C ASP A 417 -1.40 -1.63 15.84
N GLU A 418 -2.12 -2.28 16.75
CA GLU A 418 -1.60 -3.41 17.51
C GLU A 418 -1.25 -4.61 16.61
N LEU A 419 -2.07 -4.90 15.59
CA LEU A 419 -1.78 -5.93 14.58
C LEU A 419 -0.55 -5.59 13.74
N ILE A 420 -0.43 -4.33 13.28
CA ILE A 420 0.73 -3.86 12.51
C ILE A 420 1.99 -4.02 13.36
N GLU A 421 1.98 -3.55 14.60
CA GLU A 421 3.11 -3.64 15.52
C GLU A 421 3.49 -5.09 15.82
N ALA A 422 2.51 -5.96 16.09
CA ALA A 422 2.75 -7.38 16.37
C ALA A 422 3.40 -8.09 15.18
N HIS A 423 2.87 -7.91 13.97
CA HIS A 423 3.43 -8.55 12.78
C HIS A 423 4.75 -7.92 12.31
N GLN A 424 4.97 -6.61 12.54
CA GLN A 424 6.27 -5.95 12.27
C GLN A 424 7.35 -6.46 13.23
N LYS A 425 7.01 -6.65 14.51
CA LYS A 425 7.93 -7.22 15.51
C LYS A 425 8.43 -8.60 15.11
N ASP A 426 7.57 -9.43 14.54
CA ASP A 426 7.92 -10.77 14.05
C ASP A 426 8.55 -10.75 12.64
N GLY A 427 8.68 -9.57 12.02
CA GLY A 427 9.30 -9.39 10.71
C GLY A 427 8.44 -9.80 9.52
N PHE A 428 7.12 -9.98 9.71
CA PHE A 428 6.21 -10.39 8.63
C PHE A 428 5.61 -9.24 7.84
N LEU A 429 5.56 -8.04 8.42
CA LEU A 429 5.10 -6.83 7.72
C LEU A 429 6.24 -5.83 7.52
N PRO A 430 6.24 -5.11 6.38
CA PRO A 430 7.15 -3.99 6.18
C PRO A 430 6.73 -2.78 7.03
N GLU A 431 7.55 -1.73 7.02
CA GLU A 431 7.13 -0.43 7.52
C GLU A 431 6.07 0.20 6.60
N PHE A 432 5.05 0.82 7.20
CA PHE A 432 4.05 1.62 6.51
C PHE A 432 4.22 3.10 6.90
N ALA A 433 3.97 4.00 5.96
CA ALA A 433 4.04 5.44 6.20
C ALA A 433 3.08 5.79 7.34
N PRO A 434 3.52 6.47 8.41
CA PRO A 434 2.66 6.74 9.54
C PRO A 434 1.55 7.73 9.17
N VAL A 435 0.37 7.54 9.75
CA VAL A 435 -0.72 8.51 9.65
C VAL A 435 -0.36 9.78 10.42
N ARG A 436 -0.56 10.93 9.76
CA ARG A 436 -0.35 12.23 10.38
C ARG A 436 -1.46 12.49 11.39
N LYS A 437 -1.07 13.06 12.52
CA LYS A 437 -1.97 13.38 13.62
C LYS A 437 -3.16 14.20 13.10
N ASN A 438 -4.37 13.81 13.48
CA ASN A 438 -5.64 14.48 13.15
C ASN A 438 -6.05 14.52 11.65
N THR A 439 -5.31 13.89 10.73
CA THR A 439 -5.65 13.97 9.29
C THR A 439 -6.24 12.67 8.72
N GLY A 440 -5.97 11.53 9.35
CA GLY A 440 -6.32 10.21 8.80
C GLY A 440 -5.55 9.84 7.52
N ARG A 441 -4.57 10.65 7.09
CA ARG A 441 -3.76 10.43 5.89
C ARG A 441 -2.31 10.12 6.27
N SER A 442 -1.66 9.20 5.57
CA SER A 442 -0.24 8.94 5.79
C SER A 442 0.62 10.08 5.28
N ALA A 443 1.82 10.17 5.87
CA ALA A 443 2.89 10.91 5.25
C ALA A 443 3.04 10.50 3.79
N ALA A 444 3.27 11.48 2.91
CA ALA A 444 3.38 11.23 1.48
C ALA A 444 4.46 10.19 1.17
N SER A 445 5.51 10.10 1.99
CA SER A 445 6.59 9.13 1.81
C SER A 445 6.98 8.44 3.13
N LEU A 446 7.49 7.22 3.01
CA LEU A 446 8.29 6.51 4.04
C LEU A 446 9.67 7.16 4.26
N ALA A 447 10.03 8.12 3.40
CA ALA A 447 11.30 8.82 3.44
C ALA A 447 11.55 9.48 4.80
N ARG A 448 12.61 9.02 5.45
CA ARG A 448 13.17 9.63 6.65
C ARG A 448 14.54 10.25 6.39
N VAL A 449 14.92 10.42 5.11
CA VAL A 449 16.04 11.29 4.74
C VAL A 449 15.49 12.56 4.11
N HIS A 450 15.71 13.69 4.77
CA HIS A 450 15.20 14.98 4.32
C HIS A 450 16.32 15.75 3.63
N ALA A 451 16.06 16.22 2.42
CA ALA A 451 16.90 17.15 1.69
C ALA A 451 16.22 18.52 1.64
N SER A 452 16.87 19.54 2.18
CA SER A 452 16.37 20.91 2.19
C SER A 452 17.45 21.89 1.79
N PHE A 453 17.07 23.01 1.17
CA PHE A 453 17.99 24.09 0.85
C PHE A 453 17.83 25.22 1.85
N LEU A 454 18.95 25.75 2.33
CA LEU A 454 19.02 27.03 3.01
C LEU A 454 19.67 28.02 2.07
N ASP A 455 18.99 29.13 1.79
CA ASP A 455 19.62 30.25 1.08
C ASP A 455 20.60 30.95 2.02
N GLN A 456 21.89 30.90 1.67
CA GLN A 456 22.98 31.53 2.40
C GLN A 456 23.54 32.74 1.64
N THR A 457 22.86 33.21 0.60
CA THR A 457 23.34 34.31 -0.25
C THR A 457 23.56 35.56 0.59
N ARG A 458 24.84 35.90 0.79
CA ARG A 458 25.28 37.07 1.57
C ARG A 458 25.27 38.36 0.79
N ASP A 459 24.94 38.34 -0.48
CA ASP A 459 24.79 39.53 -1.28
C ASP A 459 23.47 39.42 -2.04
N LEU A 460 22.37 39.81 -1.38
CA LEU A 460 21.06 39.77 -2.02
C LEU A 460 20.94 40.81 -3.15
N ALA A 461 21.86 41.77 -3.23
CA ALA A 461 21.93 42.80 -4.27
C ALA A 461 22.70 42.34 -5.52
N ASN A 462 23.46 41.24 -5.43
CA ASN A 462 24.07 40.54 -6.56
C ASN A 462 23.20 39.35 -7.01
N PRO A 463 22.39 39.52 -8.06
CA PRO A 463 21.51 38.44 -8.54
C PRO A 463 22.25 37.33 -9.31
N GLU A 464 23.55 37.49 -9.61
CA GLU A 464 24.31 36.54 -10.42
C GLU A 464 24.80 35.34 -9.62
N LYS A 465 24.94 35.46 -8.30
CA LYS A 465 25.46 34.39 -7.44
C LYS A 465 24.46 34.05 -6.34
N VAL A 466 24.06 32.78 -6.30
CA VAL A 466 23.16 32.23 -5.28
C VAL A 466 23.92 31.18 -4.50
N GLU A 467 24.06 31.38 -3.19
CA GLU A 467 24.74 30.44 -2.30
C GLU A 467 23.69 29.64 -1.55
N LEU A 468 23.61 28.34 -1.81
CA LEU A 468 22.69 27.44 -1.13
C LEU A 468 23.46 26.46 -0.25
N LEU A 469 22.88 26.10 0.88
CA LEU A 469 23.33 24.96 1.69
C LEU A 469 22.30 23.85 1.57
N LEU A 470 22.65 22.78 0.85
CA LEU A 470 21.85 21.56 0.85
C LEU A 470 22.08 20.81 2.15
N VAL A 471 21.08 20.80 3.02
CA VAL A 471 21.06 20.08 4.29
C VAL A 471 20.38 18.74 4.06
N LEU A 472 21.14 17.67 4.27
CA LEU A 472 20.68 16.29 4.23
C LEU A 472 20.65 15.74 5.64
N GLU A 473 19.51 15.23 6.06
CA GLU A 473 19.29 14.75 7.42
C GLU A 473 18.74 13.35 7.39
N ASN A 474 19.42 12.42 8.04
CA ASN A 474 19.02 11.02 8.08
C ASN A 474 18.33 10.70 9.40
N GLU A 475 17.02 10.75 9.42
CA GLU A 475 16.17 10.34 10.54
C GLU A 475 15.86 8.83 10.51
N THR A 476 16.43 8.07 9.57
CA THR A 476 16.29 6.61 9.54
C THR A 476 17.21 5.95 10.58
N PRO A 477 16.86 4.76 11.08
CA PRO A 477 17.77 3.92 11.87
C PRO A 477 18.89 3.28 11.02
N GLN A 478 18.91 3.51 9.70
CA GLN A 478 19.84 2.89 8.76
C GLN A 478 20.77 3.93 8.11
N ARG A 479 21.88 3.47 7.53
CA ARG A 479 22.82 4.35 6.81
C ARG A 479 22.26 4.64 5.41
N PHE A 480 22.21 5.91 5.01
CA PHE A 480 21.75 6.34 3.69
C PHE A 480 22.93 6.59 2.75
N LYS A 481 23.07 5.75 1.71
CA LYS A 481 24.16 5.84 0.74
C LYS A 481 23.60 5.86 -0.68
N GLU A 482 23.57 7.04 -1.30
CA GLU A 482 22.89 7.26 -2.58
C GLU A 482 23.63 8.27 -3.46
N ARG A 483 23.34 8.21 -4.77
CA ARG A 483 23.70 9.27 -5.71
C ARG A 483 22.49 10.18 -5.92
N LEU A 484 22.68 11.48 -5.68
CA LEU A 484 21.68 12.50 -5.91
C LEU A 484 21.98 13.26 -7.20
N GLU A 485 20.95 13.65 -7.93
CA GLU A 485 21.05 14.54 -9.09
C GLU A 485 20.36 15.87 -8.82
N LEU A 486 21.04 16.99 -9.09
CA LEU A 486 20.49 18.33 -9.03
C LEU A 486 19.95 18.70 -10.41
N GLU A 487 18.65 18.90 -10.48
CA GLU A 487 17.95 19.37 -11.67
C GLU A 487 17.72 20.88 -11.56
N PHE A 488 18.25 21.62 -12.54
CA PHE A 488 18.16 23.07 -12.69
C PHE A 488 18.38 23.42 -14.17
N ASP A 489 18.01 24.63 -14.59
CA ASP A 489 18.28 25.11 -15.94
C ASP A 489 19.79 25.30 -16.15
N ARG A 490 20.40 24.37 -16.89
CA ARG A 490 21.84 24.33 -17.18
C ARG A 490 22.24 25.34 -18.26
N GLU A 491 21.29 25.84 -19.04
CA GLU A 491 21.54 26.89 -20.03
C GLU A 491 21.58 28.26 -19.36
N ALA A 492 20.74 28.49 -18.35
CA ALA A 492 20.68 29.74 -17.60
C ALA A 492 21.67 29.81 -16.41
N CYS A 493 22.07 28.67 -15.81
CA CYS A 493 22.85 28.64 -14.57
C CYS A 493 23.95 27.55 -14.54
N ARG A 494 25.01 27.77 -13.75
CA ARG A 494 26.07 26.79 -13.45
C ARG A 494 26.15 26.52 -11.94
N CYS A 495 26.27 25.26 -11.53
CA CYS A 495 26.49 24.87 -10.13
C CYS A 495 27.98 24.53 -9.85
N SER A 496 28.52 24.96 -8.71
CA SER A 496 29.93 24.77 -8.32
C SER A 496 30.33 23.31 -8.15
N THR A 497 29.42 22.45 -7.72
CA THR A 497 29.67 21.01 -7.49
C THR A 497 29.23 20.13 -8.67
N GLY A 498 28.75 20.74 -9.76
CA GLY A 498 28.10 20.04 -10.85
C GLY A 498 26.68 19.59 -10.49
N ALA A 499 26.11 18.69 -11.30
CA ALA A 499 24.72 18.23 -11.14
C ALA A 499 24.59 16.90 -10.39
N ARG A 500 25.67 16.28 -9.92
CA ARG A 500 25.63 14.95 -9.27
C ARG A 500 26.37 14.97 -7.96
N LEU A 501 25.77 14.44 -6.90
CA LEU A 501 26.32 14.39 -5.56
C LEU A 501 26.34 12.95 -5.03
N ALA A 502 27.48 12.51 -4.50
CA ALA A 502 27.58 11.25 -3.76
C ALA A 502 27.33 11.49 -2.27
N VAL A 503 26.33 10.80 -1.73
CA VAL A 503 25.88 10.96 -0.35
C VAL A 503 26.07 9.67 0.42
N ASP A 504 26.60 9.82 1.64
CA ASP A 504 26.79 8.75 2.60
C ASP A 504 26.55 9.36 4.00
N LEU A 505 25.46 8.95 4.65
CA LEU A 505 24.97 9.49 5.93
C LEU A 505 24.69 8.37 6.92
N ALA A 506 25.34 8.41 8.08
CA ALA A 506 25.01 7.54 9.19
C ALA A 506 23.59 7.83 9.74
N PRO A 507 22.97 6.88 10.48
CA PRO A 507 21.73 7.15 11.22
C PRO A 507 21.86 8.39 12.11
N GLY A 508 20.85 9.25 12.13
CA GLY A 508 20.83 10.51 12.88
C GLY A 508 21.78 11.60 12.37
N ALA A 509 22.55 11.35 11.30
CA ALA A 509 23.54 12.30 10.82
C ALA A 509 22.91 13.42 9.98
N VAL A 510 23.45 14.62 10.17
CA VAL A 510 23.16 15.80 9.33
C VAL A 510 24.42 16.14 8.52
N ARG A 511 24.29 16.20 7.20
CA ARG A 511 25.35 16.66 6.30
C ARG A 511 24.92 17.92 5.58
N LYS A 512 25.81 18.90 5.56
CA LYS A 512 25.59 20.19 4.92
C LYS A 512 26.52 20.29 3.71
N ILE A 513 25.96 20.48 2.52
CA ILE A 513 26.69 20.56 1.26
C ILE A 513 26.54 21.98 0.71
N PRO A 514 27.60 22.80 0.71
CA PRO A 514 27.53 24.13 0.12
C PRO A 514 27.48 24.02 -1.40
N LEU A 515 26.57 24.77 -2.01
CA LEU A 515 26.32 24.85 -3.44
C LEU A 515 26.34 26.31 -3.85
N VAL A 516 27.04 26.64 -4.93
CA VAL A 516 27.03 27.98 -5.50
C VAL A 516 26.48 27.89 -6.91
N PHE A 517 25.39 28.60 -7.17
CA PHE A 517 24.81 28.75 -8.49
C PHE A 517 25.18 30.11 -9.07
N THR A 518 25.85 30.10 -10.22
CA THR A 518 26.19 31.30 -10.98
C THR A 518 25.24 31.40 -12.18
N ARG A 519 24.44 32.46 -12.22
CA ARG A 519 23.48 32.74 -13.29
C ARG A 519 24.16 33.45 -14.45
N ARG A 520 23.72 33.14 -15.67
CA ARG A 520 24.18 33.83 -16.89
C ARG A 520 23.39 35.12 -17.18
N THR A 521 22.19 35.25 -16.60
CA THR A 521 21.35 36.46 -16.72
C THR A 521 20.82 36.87 -15.34
N GLN A 522 20.82 38.17 -15.05
CA GLN A 522 20.43 38.71 -13.74
C GLN A 522 18.93 38.54 -13.41
N ALA A 523 18.07 38.41 -14.43
CA ALA A 523 16.61 38.42 -14.26
C ALA A 523 15.95 37.04 -14.18
N ALA A 524 16.66 35.93 -14.48
CA ALA A 524 16.03 34.61 -14.54
C ALA A 524 15.76 34.04 -13.13
N PRO A 525 14.59 33.45 -12.85
CA PRO A 525 14.35 32.71 -11.62
C PRO A 525 15.23 31.46 -11.56
N LEU A 526 15.71 31.08 -10.37
CA LEU A 526 16.47 29.84 -10.16
C LEU A 526 15.57 28.79 -9.53
N SER A 527 15.42 27.65 -10.19
CA SER A 527 14.78 26.46 -9.64
C SER A 527 15.80 25.33 -9.51
N VAL A 528 15.86 24.69 -8.35
CA VAL A 528 16.73 23.54 -8.08
C VAL A 528 15.91 22.44 -7.42
N THR A 529 15.90 21.26 -8.03
CA THR A 529 15.26 20.06 -7.47
C THR A 529 16.30 18.97 -7.25
N VAL A 530 16.19 18.21 -6.15
CA VAL A 530 17.04 17.04 -5.92
C VAL A 530 16.29 15.78 -6.35
N ARG A 531 16.93 14.97 -7.21
CA ARG A 531 16.43 13.70 -7.75
C ARG A 531 17.24 12.54 -7.17
N SER A 532 16.56 11.42 -6.90
CA SER A 532 17.17 10.15 -6.49
C SER A 532 16.27 8.99 -6.92
N SER A 533 16.87 7.82 -7.13
CA SER A 533 16.14 6.55 -7.26
C SER A 533 15.62 6.03 -5.91
N SER A 534 16.12 6.57 -4.79
CA SER A 534 15.76 6.14 -3.45
C SER A 534 14.38 6.65 -3.05
N ARG A 535 13.50 5.75 -2.61
CA ARG A 535 12.20 6.10 -2.01
C ARG A 535 12.34 6.72 -0.62
N ASN A 536 13.54 6.67 -0.04
CA ASN A 536 13.82 7.14 1.31
C ASN A 536 14.25 8.63 1.36
N LEU A 537 14.38 9.27 0.20
CA LEU A 537 14.73 10.70 0.11
C LEU A 537 13.50 11.55 -0.13
N LEU A 538 13.35 12.56 0.72
CA LEU A 538 12.32 13.57 0.64
C LEU A 538 12.98 14.92 0.35
N ALA A 539 12.96 15.34 -0.91
CA ALA A 539 13.65 16.55 -1.36
C ALA A 539 12.74 17.76 -1.51
N LEU A 540 13.09 18.86 -0.85
CA LEU A 540 12.45 20.15 -1.03
C LEU A 540 13.07 20.84 -2.26
N ALA A 541 12.24 21.29 -3.19
CA ALA A 541 12.75 22.10 -4.31
C ALA A 541 13.04 23.51 -3.81
N TYR A 542 14.15 24.09 -4.26
CA TYR A 542 14.43 25.50 -4.08
C TYR A 542 13.94 26.27 -5.29
N HIS A 543 13.23 27.36 -5.06
CA HIS A 543 12.84 28.31 -6.10
C HIS A 543 13.20 29.71 -5.61
N GLN A 544 13.88 30.52 -6.42
CA GLN A 544 14.19 31.92 -6.14
C GLN A 544 13.47 32.81 -7.15
N PRO A 545 12.67 33.79 -6.71
CA PRO A 545 11.85 34.59 -7.60
C PRO A 545 12.65 35.78 -8.12
N GLN A 546 11.99 36.64 -8.89
CA GLN A 546 12.47 38.01 -9.09
C GLN A 546 12.26 38.84 -7.81
N ARG A 547 13.30 39.55 -7.35
CA ARG A 547 13.25 40.43 -6.17
C ARG A 547 12.80 41.83 -6.56
N THR A 548 12.11 42.54 -5.66
CA THR A 548 11.64 43.92 -5.87
C THR A 548 12.06 44.82 -4.70
N LEU A 549 12.28 46.11 -5.00
CA LEU A 549 12.76 47.13 -4.06
C LEU A 549 11.60 47.73 -3.24
N ILE A 550 11.79 47.88 -1.93
CA ILE A 550 10.84 48.57 -1.03
C ILE A 550 11.43 49.91 -0.57
N HIS A 551 10.59 50.95 -0.61
CA HIS A 551 10.90 52.26 -0.02
C HIS A 551 10.12 52.40 1.30
N ALA A 552 10.82 52.54 2.43
CA ALA A 552 10.17 52.94 3.67
C ALA A 552 9.91 54.46 3.64
N GLY A 553 8.63 54.85 3.58
CA GLY A 553 8.20 56.24 3.68
C GLY A 553 8.43 56.84 5.07
N ARG A 554 8.28 58.16 5.19
CA ARG A 554 8.30 58.89 6.49
C ARG A 554 6.98 58.75 7.28
N GLY A 555 5.98 58.03 6.75
CA GLY A 555 4.67 57.77 7.37
C GLY A 555 4.42 56.26 7.54
N ALA A 556 3.33 55.91 8.25
CA ALA A 556 2.91 54.52 8.42
C ALA A 556 2.26 54.00 7.13
N ASP A 557 3.00 53.22 6.36
CA ASP A 557 2.51 52.61 5.13
C ASP A 557 2.07 51.18 5.42
N ALA A 558 0.80 50.85 5.13
CA ALA A 558 0.23 49.51 5.36
C ALA A 558 -0.09 48.85 4.03
N ALA A 559 0.29 47.58 3.90
CA ALA A 559 0.10 46.84 2.66
C ALA A 559 -0.40 45.42 2.93
N PRO A 560 -1.46 44.99 2.24
CA PRO A 560 -2.00 43.65 2.42
C PRO A 560 -1.01 42.60 1.90
N LEU A 561 -0.96 41.47 2.61
CA LEU A 561 -0.20 40.28 2.26
C LEU A 561 -1.15 39.10 2.14
N ARG A 562 -0.97 38.28 1.11
CA ARG A 562 -1.76 37.07 0.88
C ARG A 562 -0.93 35.96 0.23
N ILE A 563 -0.41 35.07 1.04
CA ILE A 563 0.39 33.94 0.58
C ILE A 563 -0.56 32.84 0.14
N GLU A 564 -0.47 32.46 -1.12
CA GLU A 564 -1.28 31.40 -1.69
C GLU A 564 -0.47 30.12 -1.94
N TRP A 565 -1.18 29.00 -1.97
CA TRP A 565 -0.68 27.71 -2.39
C TRP A 565 -1.75 27.02 -3.24
N SER A 566 -1.43 26.75 -4.51
CA SER A 566 -2.38 26.18 -5.48
C SER A 566 -3.70 26.98 -5.58
N GLY A 567 -3.63 28.31 -5.49
CA GLY A 567 -4.80 29.21 -5.49
C GLY A 567 -5.58 29.29 -4.17
N ASN A 568 -5.15 28.57 -3.13
CA ASN A 568 -5.74 28.65 -1.79
C ASN A 568 -4.91 29.59 -0.90
N CYS A 569 -5.58 30.46 -0.14
CA CYS A 569 -4.91 31.31 0.83
C CYS A 569 -4.34 30.48 2.00
N VAL A 570 -3.02 30.49 2.15
CA VAL A 570 -2.27 29.83 3.24
C VAL A 570 -1.98 30.80 4.37
N ALA A 571 -1.72 32.06 4.04
CA ALA A 571 -1.64 33.10 5.03
C ALA A 571 -2.11 34.41 4.46
N GLU A 572 -2.82 35.20 5.26
CA GLU A 572 -3.24 36.54 4.89
C GLU A 572 -2.99 37.50 6.04
N GLY A 573 -2.80 38.77 5.72
CA GLY A 573 -2.58 39.78 6.72
C GLY A 573 -2.04 41.08 6.16
N VAL A 574 -1.26 41.78 6.97
CA VAL A 574 -0.81 43.14 6.68
C VAL A 574 0.65 43.32 7.11
N LEU A 575 1.43 43.97 6.25
CA LEU A 575 2.74 44.53 6.55
C LEU A 575 2.59 46.04 6.77
N GLU A 576 2.98 46.54 7.94
CA GLU A 576 3.01 47.96 8.27
C GLU A 576 4.46 48.42 8.44
N LEU A 577 4.87 49.44 7.68
CA LEU A 577 6.18 50.08 7.78
C LEU A 577 6.04 51.34 8.65
N GLU A 578 6.34 51.21 9.95
CA GLU A 578 6.41 52.35 10.87
C GLU A 578 7.77 53.07 10.70
N PRO A 579 7.94 54.33 11.19
CA PRO A 579 9.19 55.08 11.04
C PRO A 579 10.45 54.42 11.63
N ARG A 580 10.30 53.52 12.61
CA ARG A 580 11.43 52.84 13.29
C ARG A 580 11.30 51.31 13.32
N HIS A 581 10.14 50.78 12.91
CA HIS A 581 9.82 49.37 13.05
C HIS A 581 9.05 48.88 11.83
N LEU A 582 9.13 47.58 11.61
CA LEU A 582 8.24 46.83 10.75
C LEU A 582 7.30 46.03 11.65
N MET A 583 6.01 46.05 11.33
CA MET A 583 4.98 45.23 11.95
C MET A 583 4.38 44.28 10.92
N LEU A 584 4.32 43.01 11.24
CA LEU A 584 3.73 41.97 10.41
C LEU A 584 2.62 41.29 11.20
N ARG A 585 1.38 41.34 10.71
CA ARG A 585 0.25 40.61 11.27
C ARG A 585 -0.24 39.60 10.25
N LEU A 586 -0.31 38.33 10.62
CA LEU A 586 -0.70 37.23 9.74
C LEU A 586 -1.69 36.30 10.42
N ARG A 587 -2.72 35.88 9.70
CA ARG A 587 -3.45 34.64 9.94
C ARG A 587 -2.83 33.57 9.07
N VAL A 588 -2.44 32.45 9.66
CA VAL A 588 -1.74 31.35 9.00
C VAL A 588 -2.52 30.07 9.15
N ALA A 589 -2.78 29.38 8.04
CA ALA A 589 -3.30 28.03 8.04
C ALA A 589 -2.15 27.03 8.29
N ASP A 590 -1.96 26.60 9.53
CA ASP A 590 -1.01 25.54 9.89
C ASP A 590 -1.57 24.68 11.03
N THR A 591 -2.17 23.56 10.65
CA THR A 591 -2.88 22.63 11.55
C THR A 591 -1.96 21.75 12.40
N ASP A 592 -0.64 21.80 12.18
CA ASP A 592 0.36 21.02 12.92
C ASP A 592 1.60 21.89 13.24
N VAL A 593 1.40 22.95 14.02
CA VAL A 593 2.49 23.86 14.40
C VAL A 593 3.58 23.11 15.18
N SER A 594 4.79 23.06 14.61
CA SER A 594 5.97 22.43 15.23
C SER A 594 7.17 23.37 15.15
N ILE A 595 7.98 23.44 16.21
CA ILE A 595 9.00 24.48 16.36
C ILE A 595 10.38 23.83 16.52
N GLN A 596 11.33 24.27 15.70
CA GLN A 596 12.70 23.74 15.69
C GLN A 596 13.71 24.88 15.78
N ARG A 597 14.01 25.36 16.98
CA ARG A 597 14.83 26.58 17.16
C ARG A 597 16.18 26.56 16.41
N LYS A 598 16.91 25.45 16.46
CA LYS A 598 18.24 25.30 15.82
C LYS A 598 18.17 24.85 14.37
N ALA A 599 16.99 24.44 13.92
CA ALA A 599 16.72 23.91 12.58
C ALA A 599 15.33 24.38 12.12
N PHE A 600 15.08 25.70 12.17
CA PHE A 600 13.73 26.27 12.00
C PHE A 600 13.12 25.92 10.65
N TRP A 601 13.96 25.59 9.68
CA TRP A 601 13.58 25.08 8.37
C TRP A 601 12.80 23.74 8.40
N GLN A 602 12.84 23.02 9.52
CA GLN A 602 12.14 21.75 9.73
C GLN A 602 10.76 21.90 10.39
N GLY A 603 10.43 23.09 10.87
CA GLY A 603 9.17 23.39 11.55
C GLY A 603 8.45 24.57 10.93
N SER A 604 7.39 25.00 11.61
CA SER A 604 6.65 26.22 11.30
C SER A 604 7.53 27.43 11.58
N ALA A 605 7.58 28.36 10.63
CA ALA A 605 8.44 29.54 10.74
C ALA A 605 7.94 30.67 9.84
N ILE A 606 8.12 31.91 10.30
CA ILE A 606 7.96 33.13 9.52
C ILE A 606 9.36 33.69 9.26
N GLU A 607 9.85 33.59 8.03
CA GLU A 607 11.19 34.03 7.68
C GLU A 607 11.14 35.38 6.96
N LEU A 608 11.91 36.34 7.47
CA LEU A 608 12.04 37.68 6.96
C LEU A 608 13.47 37.90 6.51
N PHE A 609 13.68 38.25 5.25
CA PHE A 609 14.99 38.57 4.69
C PHE A 609 15.04 40.04 4.34
N PHE A 610 16.17 40.66 4.66
CA PHE A 610 16.45 42.06 4.43
C PHE A 610 17.79 42.21 3.73
N ALA A 611 17.89 43.15 2.78
CA ALA A 611 19.18 43.62 2.28
C ALA A 611 19.15 45.10 1.90
N PRO A 612 20.27 45.81 2.02
CA PRO A 612 20.39 47.18 1.51
C PRO A 612 20.17 47.23 -0.01
N ALA A 613 19.63 48.34 -0.52
CA ALA A 613 19.59 48.61 -1.96
C ALA A 613 21.00 48.72 -2.58
N GLN A 614 21.13 48.46 -3.88
CA GLN A 614 22.41 48.57 -4.61
C GLN A 614 23.11 49.91 -4.35
N GLY A 615 24.40 49.86 -4.01
CA GLY A 615 25.22 51.04 -3.70
C GLY A 615 25.26 51.45 -2.22
N LEU A 616 24.53 50.77 -1.33
CA LEU A 616 24.61 50.95 0.13
C LEU A 616 25.43 49.82 0.77
N SER A 617 26.33 50.16 1.71
CA SER A 617 27.13 49.17 2.45
C SER A 617 26.29 48.43 3.50
N GLY A 618 26.21 47.10 3.43
CA GLY A 618 25.62 46.26 4.49
C GLY A 618 25.43 44.81 4.07
N SER A 619 25.44 43.89 5.04
CA SER A 619 25.18 42.47 4.81
C SER A 619 23.67 42.16 4.91
N PRO A 620 23.13 41.24 4.11
CA PRO A 620 21.79 40.71 4.28
C PRO A 620 21.55 40.14 5.67
N VAL A 621 20.32 40.29 6.15
CA VAL A 621 19.88 39.82 7.47
C VAL A 621 18.68 38.91 7.28
N GLN A 622 18.75 37.71 7.85
CA GLN A 622 17.61 36.79 7.97
C GLN A 622 17.14 36.74 9.41
N ILE A 623 15.85 36.98 9.60
CA ILE A 623 15.16 36.96 10.89
C ILE A 623 14.03 35.96 10.82
N VAL A 624 13.88 35.14 11.86
CA VAL A 624 12.90 34.05 11.89
C VAL A 624 12.00 34.23 13.09
N GLY A 625 10.71 34.44 12.86
CA GLY A 625 9.67 34.33 13.87
C GLY A 625 9.29 32.87 14.07
N LEU A 626 9.45 32.36 15.29
CA LEU A 626 9.00 31.04 15.71
C LEU A 626 7.57 31.15 16.23
N PRO A 627 6.56 30.62 15.51
CA PRO A 627 5.17 30.75 15.87
C PRO A 627 4.76 29.75 16.97
N ASP A 628 5.53 29.67 18.06
CA ASP A 628 5.22 28.81 19.20
C ASP A 628 4.13 29.45 20.07
N PRO A 629 2.94 28.85 20.24
CA PRO A 629 1.90 29.41 21.10
C PRO A 629 2.28 29.43 22.59
N GLN A 630 3.22 28.57 23.01
CA GLN A 630 3.67 28.47 24.39
C GLN A 630 4.89 29.36 24.67
N SER A 631 5.81 29.45 23.71
CA SER A 631 7.10 30.14 23.88
C SER A 631 7.55 30.87 22.59
N PRO A 632 6.78 31.87 22.11
CA PRO A 632 7.08 32.55 20.85
C PRO A 632 8.40 33.32 20.94
N ASP A 633 9.22 33.27 19.88
CA ASP A 633 10.52 33.95 19.86
C ASP A 633 10.89 34.40 18.45
N VAL A 634 11.78 35.39 18.36
CA VAL A 634 12.36 35.87 17.11
C VAL A 634 13.86 35.65 17.14
N ILE A 635 14.38 34.86 16.19
CA ILE A 635 15.77 34.40 16.17
C ILE A 635 16.48 34.81 14.88
N THR A 636 17.82 34.86 14.91
CA THR A 636 18.66 34.93 13.71
C THR A 636 18.71 33.55 13.03
N ALA A 637 19.25 33.51 11.80
CA ALA A 637 19.57 32.26 11.10
C ALA A 637 20.43 31.26 11.91
N GLN A 638 21.16 31.72 12.93
CA GLN A 638 21.99 30.90 13.82
C GLN A 638 21.28 30.50 15.12
N GLY A 639 19.98 30.79 15.27
CA GLY A 639 19.18 30.40 16.43
C GLY A 639 19.33 31.31 17.66
N ARG A 640 19.93 32.49 17.50
CA ARG A 640 20.11 33.47 18.59
C ARG A 640 18.93 34.43 18.64
N THR A 641 18.39 34.72 19.82
CA THR A 641 17.29 35.69 19.97
C THR A 641 17.73 37.07 19.46
N VAL A 642 16.82 37.75 18.77
CA VAL A 642 17.04 39.06 18.17
C VAL A 642 16.56 40.14 19.14
N ALA A 643 17.50 40.93 19.68
CA ALA A 643 17.16 42.09 20.49
C ALA A 643 16.41 43.14 19.65
N GLY A 644 15.32 43.69 20.17
CA GLY A 644 14.48 44.65 19.43
C GLY A 644 13.52 44.02 18.42
N ALA A 645 13.25 42.71 18.55
CA ALA A 645 12.20 41.98 17.84
C ALA A 645 11.32 41.20 18.82
N GLN A 646 10.02 41.09 18.52
CA GLN A 646 9.05 40.34 19.32
C GLN A 646 7.99 39.71 18.42
N ILE A 647 7.47 38.54 18.79
CA ILE A 647 6.33 37.90 18.12
C ILE A 647 5.31 37.47 19.17
N LYS A 648 4.02 37.70 18.88
CA LYS A 648 2.89 37.16 19.64
C LYS A 648 2.15 36.15 18.78
N VAL A 649 1.75 35.03 19.38
CA VAL A 649 1.11 33.93 18.66
C VAL A 649 -0.15 33.49 19.40
N LYS A 650 -1.22 33.23 18.65
CA LYS A 650 -2.45 32.61 19.16
C LYS A 650 -2.86 31.50 18.20
N ALA A 651 -2.92 30.25 18.65
CA ALA A 651 -3.27 29.10 17.81
C ALA A 651 -4.68 28.57 18.08
N ASP A 652 -5.25 27.93 17.06
CA ASP A 652 -6.48 27.13 17.12
C ASP A 652 -6.33 25.86 16.26
N LYS A 653 -7.43 25.12 16.03
CA LYS A 653 -7.39 23.86 15.26
C LYS A 653 -7.08 24.05 13.77
N ALA A 654 -7.30 25.23 13.22
CA ALA A 654 -7.13 25.54 11.80
C ALA A 654 -5.79 26.24 11.51
N GLY A 655 -5.09 26.74 12.53
CA GLY A 655 -3.84 27.47 12.33
C GLY A 655 -3.45 28.37 13.48
N TYR A 656 -2.81 29.50 13.16
CA TYR A 656 -2.40 30.50 14.14
C TYR A 656 -2.45 31.93 13.61
N ASP A 657 -2.71 32.87 14.51
CA ASP A 657 -2.51 34.30 14.33
C ASP A 657 -1.14 34.68 14.88
N ALA A 658 -0.35 35.41 14.09
CA ALA A 658 0.98 35.90 14.47
C ALA A 658 1.07 37.42 14.30
N ALA A 659 1.61 38.10 15.31
CA ALA A 659 1.94 39.52 15.26
C ALA A 659 3.43 39.72 15.60
N LEU A 660 4.25 39.99 14.58
CA LEU A 660 5.70 40.17 14.68
C LEU A 660 6.04 41.67 14.55
N ARG A 661 6.73 42.21 15.55
CA ARG A 661 7.28 43.56 15.58
C ARG A 661 8.81 43.50 15.53
N LEU A 662 9.42 44.23 14.61
CA LEU A 662 10.87 44.21 14.37
C LEU A 662 11.42 45.62 14.17
N SER A 663 12.43 46.03 14.94
CA SER A 663 13.12 47.30 14.68
C SER A 663 13.98 47.24 13.42
N TYR A 664 14.06 48.34 12.65
CA TYR A 664 14.93 48.38 11.47
C TYR A 664 16.41 48.18 11.82
N ALA A 665 16.84 48.66 12.98
CA ALA A 665 18.20 48.43 13.48
C ALA A 665 18.51 46.93 13.65
N ALA A 666 17.56 46.15 14.17
CA ALA A 666 17.70 44.69 14.28
C ALA A 666 17.73 44.00 12.91
N ALA A 667 17.08 44.60 11.90
CA ALA A 667 17.11 44.14 10.51
C ALA A 667 18.34 44.64 9.71
N GLY A 668 19.25 45.41 10.33
CA GLY A 668 20.40 46.00 9.64
C GLY A 668 20.03 47.10 8.63
N ILE A 669 18.85 47.71 8.78
CA ILE A 669 18.31 48.73 7.89
C ILE A 669 18.43 50.10 8.55
N THR A 670 18.93 51.08 7.80
CA THR A 670 18.88 52.48 8.19
C THR A 670 17.47 53.03 7.91
N PRO A 671 16.75 53.56 8.93
CA PRO A 671 15.43 54.14 8.72
C PRO A 671 15.42 55.19 7.61
N GLY A 672 14.45 55.11 6.70
CA GLY A 672 14.29 56.04 5.57
C GLY A 672 15.18 55.75 4.35
N THR A 673 15.92 54.63 4.33
CA THR A 673 16.65 54.16 3.14
C THR A 673 15.90 53.02 2.44
N PRO A 674 16.01 52.88 1.11
CA PRO A 674 15.42 51.75 0.38
C PRO A 674 16.13 50.43 0.72
N PHE A 675 15.36 49.35 0.80
CA PHE A 675 15.86 48.00 1.07
C PHE A 675 15.08 46.94 0.28
N LEU A 676 15.70 45.78 0.10
CA LEU A 676 15.07 44.56 -0.39
C LEU A 676 14.45 43.81 0.79
N PHE A 677 13.23 43.31 0.61
CA PHE A 677 12.51 42.54 1.60
C PHE A 677 11.95 41.27 0.99
N GLU A 678 12.05 40.16 1.71
CA GLU A 678 11.38 38.91 1.34
C GLU A 678 10.74 38.30 2.58
N LEU A 679 9.48 37.90 2.45
CA LEU A 679 8.75 37.13 3.45
C LEU A 679 8.58 35.70 2.91
N GLN A 680 9.07 34.73 3.66
CA GLN A 680 8.79 33.32 3.42
C GLN A 680 8.05 32.72 4.62
N MET A 681 7.25 31.71 4.35
CA MET A 681 6.52 31.00 5.38
C MET A 681 6.74 29.51 5.24
N ARG A 682 6.98 28.88 6.38
CA ARG A 682 6.97 27.43 6.53
C ARG A 682 5.77 27.06 7.36
N VAL A 683 4.96 26.18 6.80
CA VAL A 683 3.81 25.57 7.46
C VAL A 683 3.96 24.06 7.35
N ASN A 684 3.65 23.35 8.43
CA ASN A 684 3.80 21.90 8.45
C ASN A 684 2.59 21.20 7.85
N ALA A 685 1.39 21.74 8.05
CA ALA A 685 0.16 21.15 7.55
C ALA A 685 -0.90 22.21 7.21
N LEU A 686 -1.13 22.44 5.93
CA LEU A 686 -2.40 23.06 5.48
C LEU A 686 -3.52 22.05 5.68
N GLY A 687 -4.70 22.51 6.11
CA GLY A 687 -5.85 21.72 6.57
C GLY A 687 -6.47 20.66 5.63
N ASP A 688 -5.70 20.05 4.73
CA ASP A 688 -6.00 18.84 3.95
C ASP A 688 -4.75 18.30 3.20
N ALA A 689 -3.65 18.05 3.92
CA ALA A 689 -2.60 17.12 3.52
C ALA A 689 -1.90 17.36 2.18
N HIS A 690 -1.09 18.40 2.16
CA HIS A 690 0.14 18.38 1.38
C HIS A 690 1.33 18.41 2.35
N GLY A 691 2.47 17.86 1.93
CA GLY A 691 3.68 17.80 2.75
C GLY A 691 4.09 19.17 3.29
N ARG A 692 5.04 19.21 4.23
CA ARG A 692 5.73 20.45 4.63
C ARG A 692 5.88 21.33 3.39
N ILE A 693 5.33 22.55 3.42
CA ILE A 693 5.45 23.41 2.24
C ILE A 693 6.92 23.71 2.05
N GLY A 694 7.39 23.26 0.90
CA GLY A 694 8.79 23.11 0.53
C GLY A 694 9.00 21.91 -0.41
N GLN A 695 8.06 20.98 -0.55
CA GLN A 695 8.31 19.73 -1.28
C GLN A 695 7.84 19.71 -2.73
N ALA A 696 8.75 19.32 -3.64
CA ALA A 696 8.39 18.79 -4.95
C ALA A 696 8.19 17.26 -4.84
N TRP A 697 7.04 16.77 -5.29
CA TRP A 697 6.81 15.35 -5.61
C TRP A 697 6.80 15.19 -7.14
N GLN A 698 7.42 14.13 -7.66
CA GLN A 698 7.55 13.87 -9.09
C GLN A 698 6.31 13.20 -9.69
N GLY A 699 5.86 13.68 -10.85
CA GLY A 699 4.88 13.00 -11.70
C GLY A 699 3.78 13.95 -12.19
N SER A 700 4.13 14.80 -13.16
CA SER A 700 3.21 15.66 -13.95
C SER A 700 2.00 16.24 -13.19
N ARG A 701 2.24 17.31 -12.43
CA ARG A 701 1.31 18.43 -12.18
C ARG A 701 2.14 19.54 -11.55
N GLN A 702 2.12 20.72 -12.16
CA GLN A 702 2.90 21.89 -11.74
C GLN A 702 2.60 22.20 -10.26
N PRO A 703 3.59 22.12 -9.35
CA PRO A 703 3.42 22.47 -7.96
C PRO A 703 4.38 23.62 -7.64
N HIS A 704 4.37 24.66 -8.47
CA HIS A 704 4.89 25.92 -7.97
C HIS A 704 3.97 26.28 -6.81
N VAL A 705 4.51 26.21 -5.60
CA VAL A 705 4.16 27.19 -4.59
C VAL A 705 4.53 28.51 -5.26
N GLU A 706 3.62 29.07 -6.05
CA GLU A 706 3.54 30.51 -6.18
C GLU A 706 3.18 30.98 -4.79
N SER A 707 4.18 30.99 -3.89
CA SER A 707 4.25 32.11 -3.00
C SER A 707 4.15 33.28 -3.95
N SER A 708 3.00 33.91 -3.98
CA SER A 708 2.86 35.33 -4.23
C SER A 708 3.92 35.99 -3.33
N ARG A 709 5.17 36.02 -3.82
CA ARG A 709 6.28 36.67 -3.14
C ARG A 709 6.02 38.12 -3.41
N PHE A 710 5.42 38.77 -2.42
CA PHE A 710 5.01 40.16 -2.55
C PHE A 710 6.24 41.04 -2.74
N ALA A 711 6.41 41.44 -3.99
CA ALA A 711 6.98 42.69 -4.39
C ALA A 711 6.02 43.80 -3.99
N LEU A 712 6.21 44.39 -2.81
CA LEU A 712 5.46 45.57 -2.42
C LEU A 712 6.03 46.78 -3.16
N VAL A 713 5.50 47.06 -4.35
CA VAL A 713 5.68 48.37 -5.00
C VAL A 713 4.75 49.34 -4.28
N MET A 714 5.29 50.02 -3.27
CA MET A 714 4.73 51.28 -2.81
C MET A 714 4.95 52.31 -3.92
N PRO A 715 3.91 52.77 -4.65
CA PRO A 715 4.10 53.92 -5.54
C PRO A 715 4.56 55.09 -4.67
N ALA A 716 5.56 55.82 -5.17
CA ALA A 716 5.99 57.07 -4.58
C ALA A 716 4.76 57.89 -4.16
N ALA A 717 4.78 58.39 -2.92
CA ALA A 717 3.80 59.37 -2.46
C ALA A 717 3.64 60.41 -3.59
N ARG A 718 2.41 60.53 -4.12
CA ARG A 718 2.10 61.69 -4.95
C ARG A 718 2.22 62.90 -4.03
N LYS A 719 3.33 63.62 -4.22
CA LYS A 719 3.74 64.95 -3.71
C LYS A 719 3.15 65.41 -2.39
#